data_AF-A0A5M9JRD2-F1
#
_entry.id   AF-A0A5M9JRD2-F1
#
_cell.length_a   1.000
_cell.length_b   1.000
_cell.length_c   1.000
_cell.angle_alpha   90.00
_cell.angle_beta   90.00
_cell.angle_gamma   90.00
#
_symmetry.space_group_name_H-M   'P 1'
#
loop_
_entity.id
_entity.type
_entity.pdbx_description
1 polymer ?
#
loop_
_entity_poly.entity_id
_entity_poly.type
_entity_poly.pdbx_seq_one_letter_code
_entity_poly.pdbx_strand_id
1 'polypeptide(L)'
;MYKPPPSLLSRSLPVYHLTASNTSLGKTIFSTLLCRQLLSRKQTPYYLKPVSTGPLNEADDGHIGKFAKGTKIECLFRYGEAVSPHIAARGVKPPNDHEIVTAISEQVQKWTKSKEKGREGLIIVEGAGGVHSPTPSGTSQVDALRPLRMPVFLVGDPKLGGISATISAWESLHLRGYDIESVLIFQEERYGNYAYLSKYFQERGITTTVIPPPPKQLPDIKDDEESMASYYSSVTQSGEIEALLQASHRRNISRIEDLEQMATRAHKTIWYPFTQMKHLSPETILPIDSAYGDYFQTLASPNSSESTLQQQTQDNLLTPTLDGSGSWWTQGLGHGNPQLALAAAYASGRYGHCIFASTIHSPALKLANHLLTNLKNPRLSRVFYSDNGSTGMEVAVKMALTAAGKYYQWGNDRAERQEVGIIGLKGSYHGDTIGAMDLSEGSVYNEKVHWYKGRGLWFDVPKVWMKNGKWVVHDITGENIEESFDKLEDVFGSQRDTSKLREKYEKHIEEELKRAHEKGMKFGALVIEPIILGAGGMLFCDPLFQRTLTNFIRNAPDNFFGKKNPTPPETPLSSSTNWTGLPIIHDEVLTGLYRLGHFSPSTLLHTHPDISVHAKLLTGGLLPLCTTLASENIYEAFLGDEKSEALLHGHSYTGHAVGCEVARVGLETMQSLDTDKDGHWEAFRRDWAFDTTSQSKTITGTATETEVKKNIEKDDKTQVWSVWSKNFVTSLSHLESVDGVIALGSVLAITFKDEQGGGYTSKVTEVVRDRLLGGQVEGESNEWNIHARILGNVIYIMGSQVMTTEQVKSIEQRLGGILGV
;
A
#
# COMPACT_ATOMS: atom_id res chain seq x y z
N MET A 1 -7.06 13.48 17.49
CA MET A 1 -6.26 13.51 16.25
C MET A 1 -5.68 12.11 16.07
N TYR A 2 -5.78 11.53 14.87
CA TYR A 2 -5.26 10.17 14.62
C TYR A 2 -3.76 10.12 14.86
N LYS A 3 -3.29 9.08 15.55
CA LYS A 3 -1.86 8.82 15.77
C LYS A 3 -1.59 7.34 15.47
N PRO A 4 -0.62 7.00 14.60
CA PRO A 4 -0.32 5.60 14.35
C PRO A 4 0.21 4.96 15.64
N PRO A 5 -0.40 3.86 16.11
CA PRO A 5 0.07 3.20 17.32
C PRO A 5 1.40 2.48 17.04
N PRO A 6 2.35 2.52 17.98
CA PRO A 6 3.58 1.76 17.85
C PRO A 6 3.33 0.28 18.12
N SER A 7 4.08 -0.57 17.41
CA SER A 7 4.27 -1.96 17.81
C SER A 7 4.91 -1.98 19.19
N LEU A 8 4.50 -2.94 20.02
CA LEU A 8 4.88 -2.98 21.44
C LEU A 8 6.09 -3.90 21.64
N LEU A 9 7.28 -3.41 21.28
CA LEU A 9 8.53 -4.13 21.48
C LEU A 9 9.40 -3.39 22.51
N SER A 10 9.53 -3.96 23.70
CA SER A 10 10.29 -3.36 24.80
C SER A 10 11.39 -4.29 25.32
N ARG A 11 12.50 -3.68 25.77
CA ARG A 11 13.58 -4.39 26.48
C ARG A 11 13.22 -4.68 27.93
N SER A 12 12.60 -3.74 28.63
CA SER A 12 12.38 -3.85 30.08
C SER A 12 11.12 -4.63 30.44
N LEU A 13 10.05 -4.49 29.65
CA LEU A 13 8.75 -5.12 29.90
C LEU A 13 8.20 -5.70 28.59
N PRO A 14 8.51 -6.97 28.27
CA PRO A 14 7.93 -7.63 27.10
C PRO A 14 6.40 -7.72 27.22
N VAL A 15 5.72 -7.56 26.09
CA VAL A 15 4.26 -7.51 26.00
C VAL A 15 3.77 -8.73 25.21
N TYR A 16 2.84 -9.47 25.78
CA TYR A 16 2.25 -10.65 25.15
C TYR A 16 0.73 -10.54 25.09
N HIS A 17 0.16 -10.91 23.95
CA HIS A 17 -1.27 -11.09 23.80
C HIS A 17 -1.66 -12.51 24.21
N LEU A 18 -2.54 -12.66 25.20
CA LEU A 18 -3.10 -13.95 25.58
C LEU A 18 -4.51 -14.08 25.01
N THR A 19 -4.69 -15.01 24.07
CA THR A 19 -5.97 -15.31 23.44
C THR A 19 -6.23 -16.82 23.43
N ALA A 20 -7.35 -17.24 22.86
CA ALA A 20 -7.75 -18.64 22.86
C ALA A 20 -8.37 -19.07 21.53
N SER A 21 -8.38 -20.37 21.26
CA SER A 21 -9.11 -20.91 20.11
C SER A 21 -10.63 -20.75 20.27
N ASN A 22 -11.13 -20.68 21.50
CA ASN A 22 -12.53 -20.41 21.81
C ASN A 22 -12.73 -19.81 23.23
N THR A 23 -13.96 -19.47 23.59
CA THR A 23 -14.31 -19.07 24.95
C THR A 23 -14.25 -20.25 25.93
N SER A 24 -14.14 -19.97 27.24
CA SER A 24 -14.16 -20.97 28.32
C SER A 24 -13.05 -22.04 28.26
N LEU A 25 -11.87 -21.68 27.71
CA LEU A 25 -10.68 -22.54 27.66
C LEU A 25 -9.64 -22.21 28.74
N GLY A 26 -9.96 -21.30 29.67
CA GLY A 26 -9.09 -20.97 30.80
C GLY A 26 -8.07 -19.85 30.55
N LYS A 27 -8.34 -18.88 29.67
CA LYS A 27 -7.49 -17.69 29.47
C LYS A 27 -7.06 -17.05 30.78
N THR A 28 -8.04 -16.69 31.61
CA THR A 28 -7.84 -16.07 32.92
C THR A 28 -7.04 -16.96 33.89
N ILE A 29 -7.16 -18.29 33.77
CA ILE A 29 -6.38 -19.24 34.57
C ILE A 29 -4.91 -19.19 34.17
N PHE A 30 -4.60 -19.23 32.86
CA PHE A 30 -3.24 -19.09 32.36
C PHE A 30 -2.65 -17.71 32.68
N SER A 31 -3.40 -16.63 32.51
CA SER A 31 -3.00 -15.28 32.93
C SER A 31 -2.65 -15.23 34.42
N THR A 32 -3.49 -15.83 35.28
CA THR A 32 -3.24 -15.91 36.73
C THR A 32 -1.95 -16.68 37.04
N LEU A 33 -1.72 -17.82 36.38
CA LEU A 33 -0.53 -18.63 36.57
C LEU A 33 0.75 -17.88 36.19
N LEU A 34 0.74 -17.19 35.05
CA LEU A 34 1.86 -16.34 34.61
C LEU A 34 2.14 -15.24 35.63
N CYS A 35 1.10 -14.53 36.11
CA CYS A 35 1.25 -13.51 37.13
C CYS A 35 1.83 -14.07 38.44
N ARG A 36 1.34 -15.23 38.90
CA ARG A 36 1.83 -15.87 40.13
C ARG A 36 3.28 -16.33 40.01
N GLN A 37 3.66 -16.87 38.86
CA GLN A 37 5.04 -17.29 38.60
C GLN A 37 5.99 -16.09 38.69
N LEU A 38 5.63 -14.95 38.10
CA LEU A 38 6.40 -13.71 38.23
C LEU A 38 6.51 -13.22 39.67
N LEU A 39 5.39 -13.20 40.41
CA LEU A 39 5.39 -12.79 41.82
C LEU A 39 6.29 -13.68 42.68
N SER A 40 6.34 -14.98 42.40
CA SER A 40 7.24 -15.92 43.10
C SER A 40 8.73 -15.58 42.90
N ARG A 41 9.06 -14.91 41.78
CA ARG A 41 10.39 -14.42 41.42
C ARG A 41 10.65 -12.97 41.85
N LYS A 42 9.73 -12.36 42.62
CA LYS A 42 9.78 -10.93 42.99
C LYS A 42 9.76 -9.99 41.77
N GLN A 43 9.22 -10.47 40.66
CA GLN A 43 8.97 -9.69 39.45
C GLN A 43 7.54 -9.17 39.50
N THR A 44 7.31 -8.01 38.88
CA THR A 44 5.97 -7.39 38.92
C THR A 44 5.21 -7.74 37.64
N PRO A 45 4.10 -8.48 37.72
CA PRO A 45 3.22 -8.71 36.58
C PRO A 45 2.29 -7.51 36.32
N TYR A 46 2.03 -7.26 35.04
CA TYR A 46 1.01 -6.33 34.55
C TYR A 46 -0.05 -7.09 33.79
N TYR A 47 -1.30 -6.89 34.17
CA TYR A 47 -2.44 -7.49 33.53
C TYR A 47 -3.34 -6.40 32.95
N LEU A 48 -3.51 -6.41 31.63
CA LEU A 48 -4.38 -5.53 30.90
C LEU A 48 -5.52 -6.32 30.29
N LYS A 49 -6.75 -5.92 30.62
CA LYS A 49 -7.96 -6.38 29.95
C LYS A 49 -8.50 -5.26 29.07
N PRO A 50 -8.26 -5.27 27.74
CA PRO A 50 -8.77 -4.21 26.88
C PRO A 50 -10.29 -4.12 26.94
N VAL A 51 -10.98 -5.25 26.84
CA VAL A 51 -12.43 -5.30 26.83
C VAL A 51 -12.93 -6.41 27.76
N SER A 52 -13.82 -6.05 28.68
CA SER A 52 -14.51 -6.98 29.58
C SER A 52 -16.03 -6.89 29.39
N THR A 53 -16.69 -8.03 29.37
CA THR A 53 -18.15 -8.13 29.33
C THR A 53 -18.64 -9.01 30.49
N GLY A 54 -19.87 -8.80 30.95
CA GLY A 54 -20.46 -9.52 32.08
C GLY A 54 -20.37 -8.79 33.42
N PRO A 55 -20.93 -9.39 34.48
CA PRO A 55 -21.08 -8.75 35.78
C PRO A 55 -19.73 -8.65 36.53
N LEU A 56 -19.61 -7.66 37.42
CA LEU A 56 -18.35 -7.32 38.11
C LEU A 56 -17.77 -8.46 38.97
N ASN A 57 -18.63 -9.32 39.52
CA ASN A 57 -18.23 -10.47 40.32
C ASN A 57 -17.62 -11.61 39.49
N GLU A 58 -17.81 -11.58 38.17
CA GLU A 58 -17.23 -12.54 37.20
C GLU A 58 -16.08 -11.92 36.40
N ALA A 59 -15.70 -10.68 36.70
CA ALA A 59 -14.72 -9.95 35.91
C ALA A 59 -13.30 -10.54 36.10
N ASP A 60 -12.61 -10.74 34.98
CA ASP A 60 -11.28 -11.36 34.93
C ASP A 60 -10.25 -10.63 35.81
N ASP A 61 -10.32 -9.30 35.86
CA ASP A 61 -9.47 -8.47 36.70
C ASP A 61 -9.71 -8.68 38.20
N GLY A 62 -10.96 -8.94 38.60
CA GLY A 62 -11.30 -9.33 39.97
C GLY A 62 -10.70 -10.69 40.34
N HIS A 63 -10.74 -11.65 39.41
CA HIS A 63 -10.13 -12.97 39.59
C HIS A 63 -8.60 -12.89 39.75
N ILE A 64 -7.93 -12.14 38.87
CA ILE A 64 -6.47 -11.91 38.95
C ILE A 64 -6.12 -11.20 40.26
N GLY A 65 -6.88 -10.18 40.66
CA GLY A 65 -6.67 -9.46 41.93
C GLY A 65 -6.78 -10.35 43.16
N LYS A 66 -7.65 -11.36 43.12
CA LYS A 66 -7.83 -12.36 44.19
C LYS A 66 -6.67 -13.35 44.25
N PHE A 67 -6.33 -13.99 43.13
CA PHE A 67 -5.41 -15.13 43.10
C PHE A 67 -3.95 -14.78 42.79
N ALA A 68 -3.66 -13.58 42.30
CA ALA A 68 -2.32 -13.07 42.00
C ALA A 68 -2.10 -11.69 42.65
N LYS A 69 -2.33 -11.60 43.97
CA LYS A 69 -2.19 -10.36 44.74
C LYS A 69 -0.78 -9.76 44.59
N GLY A 70 -0.72 -8.50 44.17
CA GLY A 70 0.53 -7.80 43.81
C GLY A 70 0.66 -7.49 42.31
N THR A 71 -0.22 -8.07 41.48
CA THR A 71 -0.34 -7.72 40.05
C THR A 71 -0.87 -6.31 39.87
N LYS A 72 -0.29 -5.53 38.94
CA LYS A 72 -0.89 -4.27 38.50
C LYS A 72 -1.93 -4.57 37.42
N ILE A 73 -3.17 -4.13 37.64
CA ILE A 73 -4.33 -4.55 36.87
C ILE A 73 -5.02 -3.32 36.30
N GLU A 74 -5.41 -3.38 35.03
CA GLU A 74 -6.21 -2.35 34.37
C GLU A 74 -7.25 -2.99 33.43
N CYS A 75 -8.47 -2.45 33.42
CA CYS A 75 -9.51 -2.81 32.47
C CYS A 75 -9.95 -1.53 31.72
N LEU A 76 -9.77 -1.48 30.40
CA LEU A 76 -9.97 -0.24 29.62
C LEU A 76 -11.44 0.01 29.32
N PHE A 77 -12.14 -0.99 28.80
CA PHE A 77 -13.55 -0.89 28.42
C PHE A 77 -14.36 -2.01 29.08
N ARG A 78 -15.47 -1.64 29.73
CA ARG A 78 -16.31 -2.57 30.49
C ARG A 78 -17.77 -2.45 30.12
N TYR A 79 -18.42 -3.59 29.94
CA TYR A 79 -19.84 -3.71 29.66
C TYR A 79 -20.48 -4.70 30.63
N GLY A 80 -21.67 -4.38 31.17
CA GLY A 80 -22.30 -5.20 32.21
C GLY A 80 -23.00 -6.47 31.72
N GLU A 81 -23.31 -6.56 30.42
CA GLU A 81 -24.02 -7.70 29.84
C GLU A 81 -23.04 -8.84 29.49
N ALA A 82 -23.36 -10.07 29.90
CA ALA A 82 -22.54 -11.26 29.69
C ALA A 82 -22.67 -11.84 28.28
N VAL A 83 -22.30 -11.05 27.27
CA VAL A 83 -22.35 -11.39 25.84
C VAL A 83 -21.04 -10.97 25.15
N SER A 84 -20.87 -11.31 23.87
CA SER A 84 -19.68 -10.88 23.11
C SER A 84 -19.59 -9.34 23.00
N PRO A 85 -18.39 -8.74 22.91
CA PRO A 85 -18.20 -7.29 22.97
C PRO A 85 -19.09 -6.45 22.03
N HIS A 86 -19.21 -6.84 20.76
CA HIS A 86 -20.05 -6.12 19.79
C HIS A 86 -21.55 -6.10 20.14
N ILE A 87 -22.03 -7.08 20.92
CA ILE A 87 -23.41 -7.11 21.42
C ILE A 87 -23.51 -6.26 22.68
N ALA A 88 -22.56 -6.43 23.60
CA ALA A 88 -22.55 -5.72 24.87
C ALA A 88 -22.41 -4.19 24.70
N ALA A 89 -21.80 -3.76 23.60
CA ALA A 89 -21.68 -2.36 23.22
C ALA A 89 -22.91 -1.81 22.47
N ARG A 90 -23.93 -2.63 22.18
CA ARG A 90 -25.17 -2.14 21.55
C ARG A 90 -25.87 -1.15 22.47
N GLY A 91 -26.38 -0.07 21.89
CA GLY A 91 -27.09 0.98 22.64
C GLY A 91 -26.19 2.05 23.27
N VAL A 92 -24.87 1.91 23.17
CA VAL A 92 -23.89 2.98 23.44
C VAL A 92 -23.01 3.19 22.21
N LYS A 93 -22.31 4.32 22.10
CA LYS A 93 -21.32 4.51 21.03
C LYS A 93 -20.08 3.65 21.36
N PRO A 94 -19.80 2.54 20.64
CA PRO A 94 -18.63 1.73 20.92
C PRO A 94 -17.34 2.50 20.57
N PRO A 95 -16.22 2.24 21.28
CA PRO A 95 -14.93 2.69 20.80
C PRO A 95 -14.63 2.02 19.45
N ASN A 96 -14.07 2.78 18.52
CA ASN A 96 -13.56 2.23 17.27
C ASN A 96 -12.22 1.49 17.51
N ASP A 97 -11.75 0.76 16.50
CA ASP A 97 -10.53 -0.07 16.66
C ASP A 97 -9.28 0.77 16.96
N HIS A 98 -9.18 1.98 16.39
CA HIS A 98 -8.07 2.89 16.66
C HIS A 98 -8.08 3.38 18.11
N GLU A 99 -9.24 3.69 18.67
CA GLU A 99 -9.40 4.07 20.08
C GLU A 99 -8.99 2.94 21.02
N ILE A 100 -9.36 1.69 20.70
CA ILE A 100 -8.97 0.50 21.48
C ILE A 100 -7.46 0.33 21.46
N VAL A 101 -6.85 0.35 20.27
CA VAL A 101 -5.41 0.16 20.11
C VAL A 101 -4.62 1.29 20.76
N THR A 102 -5.09 2.53 20.64
CA THR A 102 -4.47 3.70 21.28
C THR A 102 -4.52 3.57 22.80
N ALA A 103 -5.66 3.20 23.38
CA ALA A 103 -5.79 3.02 24.83
C ALA A 103 -4.87 1.90 25.36
N ILE A 104 -4.70 0.81 24.61
CA ILE A 104 -3.73 -0.25 24.94
C ILE A 104 -2.30 0.32 24.93
N SER A 105 -1.91 1.01 23.85
CA SER A 105 -0.59 1.60 23.71
C SER A 105 -0.29 2.62 24.82
N GLU A 106 -1.22 3.52 25.13
CA GLU A 106 -1.08 4.53 26.19
C GLU A 106 -0.91 3.89 27.56
N GLN A 107 -1.68 2.86 27.88
CA GLN A 107 -1.56 2.16 29.16
C GLN A 107 -0.23 1.39 29.26
N VAL A 108 0.20 0.73 28.18
CA VAL A 108 1.51 0.06 28.13
C VAL A 108 2.65 1.07 28.27
N GLN A 109 2.56 2.22 27.60
CA GLN A 109 3.52 3.32 27.73
C GLN A 109 3.55 3.89 29.16
N LYS A 110 2.39 4.03 29.81
CA LYS A 110 2.28 4.47 31.21
C LYS A 110 2.99 3.50 32.15
N TRP A 111 2.84 2.20 31.94
CA TRP A 111 3.55 1.21 32.73
C TRP A 111 5.05 1.20 32.43
N THR A 112 5.47 1.20 31.17
CA THR A 112 6.89 1.19 30.80
C THR A 112 7.65 2.45 31.27
N LYS A 113 7.03 3.64 31.24
CA LYS A 113 7.64 4.91 31.69
C LYS A 113 7.76 5.09 33.20
N SER A 114 7.05 4.31 34.03
CA SER A 114 7.14 4.46 35.48
C SER A 114 8.55 4.09 35.97
N LYS A 115 9.26 5.06 36.58
CA LYS A 115 10.67 4.99 37.05
C LYS A 115 10.92 4.05 38.25
N GLU A 116 10.35 2.84 38.25
CA GLU A 116 10.69 1.80 39.23
C GLU A 116 12.07 1.21 38.84
N LYS A 117 13.13 1.53 39.61
CA LYS A 117 14.49 1.01 39.37
C LYS A 117 14.52 -0.52 39.49
N GLY A 118 15.18 -1.20 38.53
CA GLY A 118 15.43 -2.66 38.58
C GLY A 118 14.21 -3.53 38.29
N ARG A 119 13.24 -3.01 37.52
CA ARG A 119 11.96 -3.67 37.28
C ARG A 119 12.09 -4.78 36.25
N GLU A 120 12.00 -6.01 36.72
CA GLU A 120 11.78 -7.19 35.88
C GLU A 120 10.29 -7.57 35.94
N GLY A 121 9.70 -7.93 34.80
CA GLY A 121 8.29 -8.30 34.69
C GLY A 121 7.86 -8.53 33.25
N LEU A 122 6.56 -8.69 33.03
CA LEU A 122 5.96 -8.75 31.69
C LEU A 122 4.54 -8.21 31.72
N ILE A 123 4.06 -7.79 30.55
CA ILE A 123 2.69 -7.30 30.36
C ILE A 123 1.88 -8.36 29.61
N ILE A 124 0.77 -8.79 30.23
CA ILE A 124 -0.22 -9.67 29.61
C ILE A 124 -1.38 -8.79 29.15
N VAL A 125 -1.63 -8.78 27.85
CA VAL A 125 -2.85 -8.20 27.27
C VAL A 125 -3.79 -9.36 26.98
N GLU A 126 -4.84 -9.53 27.79
CA GLU A 126 -5.77 -10.65 27.63
C GLU A 126 -6.93 -10.28 26.71
N GLY A 127 -7.08 -11.02 25.60
CA GLY A 127 -8.19 -10.85 24.66
C GLY A 127 -9.55 -11.25 25.23
N ALA A 128 -10.63 -10.86 24.55
CA ALA A 128 -12.00 -11.23 24.89
C ALA A 128 -12.51 -12.33 23.96
N GLY A 129 -13.01 -13.45 24.48
CA GLY A 129 -13.46 -14.58 23.64
C GLY A 129 -12.31 -15.37 23.01
N GLY A 130 -12.43 -15.75 21.73
CA GLY A 130 -11.39 -16.44 20.95
C GLY A 130 -10.83 -15.55 19.83
N VAL A 131 -9.88 -16.06 19.03
CA VAL A 131 -9.12 -15.30 18.00
C VAL A 131 -9.97 -14.39 17.10
N HIS A 132 -11.15 -14.84 16.67
CA HIS A 132 -12.06 -14.07 15.80
C HIS A 132 -13.25 -13.45 16.53
N SER A 133 -13.27 -13.48 17.86
CA SER A 133 -14.34 -12.78 18.59
C SER A 133 -14.25 -11.28 18.29
N PRO A 134 -15.38 -10.63 17.97
CA PRO A 134 -15.41 -9.25 17.54
C PRO A 134 -15.11 -8.29 18.70
N THR A 135 -14.44 -7.20 18.39
CA THR A 135 -14.29 -6.01 19.25
C THR A 135 -15.64 -5.31 19.42
N PRO A 136 -15.75 -4.31 20.34
CA PRO A 136 -16.94 -3.48 20.44
C PRO A 136 -17.42 -2.84 19.12
N SER A 137 -16.51 -2.55 18.19
CA SER A 137 -16.81 -1.98 16.86
C SER A 137 -17.37 -3.02 15.88
N GLY A 138 -17.23 -4.33 16.17
CA GLY A 138 -17.63 -5.43 15.31
C GLY A 138 -16.48 -6.06 14.51
N THR A 139 -15.31 -5.42 14.44
CA THR A 139 -14.13 -5.97 13.77
C THR A 139 -13.60 -7.20 14.51
N SER A 140 -13.11 -8.21 13.80
CA SER A 140 -12.43 -9.35 14.42
C SER A 140 -11.19 -8.88 15.20
N GLN A 141 -11.05 -9.29 16.47
CA GLN A 141 -9.98 -8.73 17.34
C GLN A 141 -8.56 -8.93 16.79
N VAL A 142 -8.33 -10.02 16.05
CA VAL A 142 -7.02 -10.30 15.46
C VAL A 142 -6.69 -9.36 14.29
N ASP A 143 -7.70 -8.74 13.68
CA ASP A 143 -7.51 -7.67 12.69
C ASP A 143 -7.33 -6.32 13.42
N ALA A 144 -8.18 -6.04 14.42
CA ALA A 144 -8.13 -4.78 15.19
C ALA A 144 -6.80 -4.59 15.94
N LEU A 145 -6.25 -5.66 16.54
CA LEU A 145 -5.00 -5.60 17.31
C LEU A 145 -3.74 -5.74 16.45
N ARG A 146 -3.88 -5.88 15.13
CA ARG A 146 -2.75 -6.09 14.22
C ARG A 146 -1.71 -4.97 14.22
N PRO A 147 -2.06 -3.67 14.39
CA PRO A 147 -1.05 -2.61 14.49
C PRO A 147 -0.04 -2.80 15.62
N LEU A 148 -0.44 -3.43 16.74
CA LEU A 148 0.44 -3.65 17.90
C LEU A 148 1.37 -4.85 17.74
N ARG A 149 1.01 -5.82 16.87
CA ARG A 149 1.75 -7.06 16.54
C ARG A 149 2.43 -7.71 17.76
N MET A 150 1.70 -7.83 18.86
CA MET A 150 2.17 -8.49 20.08
C MET A 150 2.35 -10.00 19.83
N PRO A 151 3.47 -10.63 20.26
CA PRO A 151 3.59 -12.09 20.29
C PRO A 151 2.47 -12.72 21.11
N VAL A 152 2.04 -13.93 20.72
CA VAL A 152 0.77 -14.51 21.19
C VAL A 152 0.99 -15.78 22.00
N PHE A 153 0.41 -15.81 23.21
CA PHE A 153 0.10 -17.05 23.92
C PHE A 153 -1.28 -17.53 23.48
N LEU A 154 -1.34 -18.68 22.80
CA LEU A 154 -2.58 -19.25 22.28
C LEU A 154 -3.07 -20.36 23.21
N VAL A 155 -4.20 -20.14 23.89
CA VAL A 155 -4.85 -21.20 24.68
C VAL A 155 -5.62 -22.14 23.76
N GLY A 156 -5.17 -23.40 23.70
CA GLY A 156 -5.77 -24.48 22.93
C GLY A 156 -6.96 -25.13 23.65
N ASP A 157 -7.76 -25.88 22.89
CA ASP A 157 -8.95 -26.54 23.41
C ASP A 157 -8.65 -28.01 23.75
N PRO A 158 -8.74 -28.40 25.04
CA PRO A 158 -8.48 -29.77 25.47
C PRO A 158 -9.64 -30.74 25.19
N LYS A 159 -10.81 -30.26 24.74
CA LYS A 159 -12.04 -31.05 24.57
C LYS A 159 -12.14 -31.67 23.17
N LEU A 160 -13.17 -32.50 22.96
CA LEU A 160 -13.48 -33.05 21.63
C LEU A 160 -13.68 -31.93 20.60
N GLY A 161 -13.02 -32.06 19.44
CA GLY A 161 -13.00 -31.02 18.40
C GLY A 161 -11.90 -29.97 18.60
N GLY A 162 -11.24 -29.96 19.76
CA GLY A 162 -10.30 -28.92 20.15
C GLY A 162 -8.98 -28.92 19.37
N ILE A 163 -8.55 -30.06 18.81
CA ILE A 163 -7.39 -30.12 17.90
C ILE A 163 -7.62 -29.20 16.69
N SER A 164 -8.75 -29.38 16.01
CA SER A 164 -9.12 -28.61 14.83
C SER A 164 -9.26 -27.12 15.17
N ALA A 165 -10.02 -26.80 16.22
CA ALA A 165 -10.22 -25.42 16.66
C ALA A 165 -8.90 -24.71 16.99
N THR A 166 -7.96 -25.40 17.64
CA THR A 166 -6.64 -24.84 17.99
C THR A 166 -5.78 -24.59 16.76
N ILE A 167 -5.77 -25.52 15.80
CA ILE A 167 -5.02 -25.35 14.54
C ILE A 167 -5.63 -24.23 13.71
N SER A 168 -6.96 -24.16 13.55
CA SER A 168 -7.61 -23.07 12.83
C SER A 168 -7.33 -21.71 13.46
N ALA A 169 -7.36 -21.61 14.79
CA ALA A 169 -7.03 -20.38 15.49
C ALA A 169 -5.58 -19.95 15.26
N TRP A 170 -4.64 -20.90 15.25
CA TRP A 170 -3.25 -20.68 14.91
C TRP A 170 -3.07 -20.19 13.46
N GLU A 171 -3.71 -20.85 12.49
CA GLU A 171 -3.66 -20.46 11.07
C GLU A 171 -4.18 -19.04 10.87
N SER A 172 -5.28 -18.68 11.55
CA SER A 172 -5.85 -17.34 11.52
C SER A 172 -4.90 -16.25 12.03
N LEU A 173 -4.15 -16.53 13.10
CA LEU A 173 -3.12 -15.64 13.64
C LEU A 173 -1.92 -15.57 12.69
N HIS A 174 -1.46 -16.71 12.18
CA HIS A 174 -0.29 -16.81 11.31
C HIS A 174 -0.50 -16.08 9.97
N LEU A 175 -1.68 -16.23 9.36
CA LEU A 175 -2.06 -15.51 8.13
C LEU A 175 -2.10 -13.99 8.29
N ARG A 176 -2.20 -13.50 9.53
CA ARG A 176 -2.14 -12.07 9.87
C ARG A 176 -0.76 -11.62 10.30
N GLY A 177 0.23 -12.51 10.31
CA GLY A 177 1.61 -12.19 10.66
C GLY A 177 1.85 -12.03 12.17
N TYR A 178 1.09 -12.74 13.01
CA TYR A 178 1.42 -12.88 14.43
C TYR A 178 2.45 -13.98 14.67
N ASP A 179 3.36 -13.74 15.60
CA ASP A 179 4.28 -14.74 16.12
C ASP A 179 3.64 -15.46 17.31
N ILE A 180 3.70 -16.79 17.30
CA ILE A 180 3.10 -17.63 18.34
C ILE A 180 4.18 -18.06 19.31
N GLU A 181 4.05 -17.56 20.53
CA GLU A 181 5.03 -17.72 21.58
C GLU A 181 4.94 -19.12 22.20
N SER A 182 3.74 -19.55 22.56
CA SER A 182 3.48 -20.92 23.02
C SER A 182 2.00 -21.25 22.85
N VAL A 183 1.72 -22.54 22.65
CA VAL A 183 0.36 -23.07 22.76
C VAL A 183 0.15 -23.59 24.18
N LEU A 184 -0.81 -23.01 24.89
CA LEU A 184 -1.11 -23.34 26.28
C LEU A 184 -2.31 -24.30 26.31
N ILE A 185 -2.20 -25.44 26.97
CA ILE A 185 -3.30 -26.42 26.99
C ILE A 185 -3.37 -27.20 28.30
N PHE A 186 -4.59 -27.54 28.70
CA PHE A 186 -4.81 -28.44 29.84
C PHE A 186 -4.61 -29.91 29.45
N GLN A 187 -4.03 -30.69 30.36
CA GLN A 187 -3.80 -32.12 30.24
C GLN A 187 -5.10 -32.90 30.50
N GLU A 188 -6.00 -32.90 29.51
CA GLU A 188 -7.22 -33.69 29.55
C GLU A 188 -6.96 -35.10 29.00
N GLU A 189 -6.81 -36.07 29.91
CA GLU A 189 -6.49 -37.46 29.58
C GLU A 189 -7.57 -38.15 28.75
N ARG A 190 -8.84 -37.74 28.90
CA ARG A 190 -9.94 -38.36 28.14
C ARG A 190 -9.76 -38.23 26.63
N TYR A 191 -9.27 -37.08 26.17
CA TYR A 191 -9.15 -36.79 24.73
C TYR A 191 -7.71 -36.82 24.23
N GLY A 192 -6.72 -36.57 25.10
CA GLY A 192 -5.30 -36.64 24.73
C GLY A 192 -4.86 -35.56 23.73
N ASN A 193 -5.64 -34.49 23.55
CA ASN A 193 -5.34 -33.42 22.58
C ASN A 193 -3.96 -32.80 22.81
N TYR A 194 -3.55 -32.66 24.08
CA TYR A 194 -2.27 -32.07 24.47
C TYR A 194 -1.08 -32.80 23.82
N ALA A 195 -1.10 -34.14 23.76
CA ALA A 195 -0.02 -34.94 23.19
C ALA A 195 0.08 -34.74 21.67
N TYR A 196 -1.07 -34.74 20.98
CA TYR A 196 -1.12 -34.51 19.54
C TYR A 196 -0.65 -33.09 19.17
N LEU A 197 -1.21 -32.08 19.83
CA LEU A 197 -0.90 -30.67 19.55
C LEU A 197 0.56 -30.35 19.90
N SER A 198 1.12 -30.93 20.96
CA SER A 198 2.54 -30.78 21.29
C SER A 198 3.44 -31.23 20.14
N LYS A 199 3.18 -32.41 19.58
CA LYS A 199 3.93 -32.90 18.41
C LYS A 199 3.72 -32.02 17.18
N TYR A 200 2.47 -31.67 16.88
CA TYR A 200 2.10 -30.86 15.72
C TYR A 200 2.81 -29.50 15.70
N PHE A 201 2.85 -28.81 16.84
CA PHE A 201 3.47 -27.50 16.96
C PHE A 201 4.99 -27.57 17.09
N GLN A 202 5.54 -28.63 17.69
CA GLN A 202 6.98 -28.84 17.76
C GLN A 202 7.61 -28.95 16.36
N GLU A 203 6.96 -29.67 15.43
CA GLU A 203 7.39 -29.77 14.01
C GLU A 203 7.41 -28.41 13.29
N ARG A 204 6.74 -27.40 13.86
CA ARG A 204 6.65 -26.02 13.37
C ARG A 204 7.47 -25.03 14.22
N GLY A 205 8.31 -25.54 15.12
CA GLY A 205 9.15 -24.71 15.99
C GLY A 205 8.41 -23.99 17.12
N ILE A 206 7.16 -24.38 17.42
CA ILE A 206 6.32 -23.77 18.46
C ILE A 206 6.25 -24.73 19.66
N THR A 207 6.55 -24.20 20.84
CA THR A 207 6.44 -24.97 22.09
C THR A 207 4.98 -25.09 22.53
N THR A 208 4.61 -26.22 23.13
CA THR A 208 3.32 -26.39 23.80
C THR A 208 3.57 -26.52 25.30
N THR A 209 2.91 -25.69 26.11
CA THR A 209 2.94 -25.75 27.57
C THR A 209 1.70 -26.50 28.06
N VAL A 210 1.92 -27.65 28.67
CA VAL A 210 0.86 -28.55 29.15
C VAL A 210 0.80 -28.47 30.67
N ILE A 211 -0.39 -28.20 31.22
CA ILE A 211 -0.60 -28.16 32.69
C ILE A 211 -1.83 -28.98 33.08
N PRO A 212 -1.94 -29.47 34.32
CA PRO A 212 -3.15 -30.15 34.81
C PRO A 212 -4.41 -29.26 34.66
N PRO A 213 -5.61 -29.83 34.45
CA PRO A 213 -6.85 -29.06 34.43
C PRO A 213 -7.18 -28.47 35.81
N PRO A 214 -7.89 -27.33 35.89
CA PRO A 214 -8.35 -26.77 37.16
C PRO A 214 -9.35 -27.71 37.85
N PRO A 215 -9.49 -27.63 39.19
CA PRO A 215 -10.49 -28.38 39.93
C PRO A 215 -11.90 -28.02 39.47
N LYS A 216 -12.85 -28.94 39.68
CA LYS A 216 -14.28 -28.64 39.47
C LYS A 216 -14.75 -27.62 40.49
N GLN A 217 -15.63 -26.73 40.05
CA GLN A 217 -16.22 -25.72 40.92
C GLN A 217 -16.98 -26.37 42.09
N LEU A 218 -16.70 -25.93 43.32
CA LEU A 218 -17.35 -26.40 44.53
C LEU A 218 -18.59 -25.54 44.87
N PRO A 219 -19.60 -26.11 45.56
CA PRO A 219 -20.83 -25.37 45.90
C PRO A 219 -20.62 -24.22 46.90
N ASP A 220 -19.69 -24.38 47.83
CA ASP A 220 -19.31 -23.34 48.78
C ASP A 220 -18.21 -22.45 48.21
N ILE A 221 -18.42 -21.13 48.26
CA ILE A 221 -17.53 -20.15 47.63
C ILE A 221 -16.15 -20.14 48.29
N LYS A 222 -16.05 -20.34 49.61
CA LYS A 222 -14.76 -20.31 50.31
C LYS A 222 -13.98 -21.59 50.02
N ASP A 223 -14.65 -22.73 50.06
CA ASP A 223 -14.01 -24.01 49.73
C ASP A 223 -13.55 -24.02 48.26
N ASP A 224 -14.33 -23.44 47.35
CA ASP A 224 -13.95 -23.27 45.93
C ASP A 224 -12.72 -22.38 45.76
N GLU A 225 -12.69 -21.25 46.47
CA GLU A 225 -11.55 -20.33 46.48
C GLU A 225 -10.28 -20.97 47.03
N GLU A 226 -10.36 -21.72 48.13
CA GLU A 226 -9.23 -22.45 48.71
C GLU A 226 -8.73 -23.56 47.77
N SER A 227 -9.65 -24.31 47.14
CA SER A 227 -9.36 -25.32 46.13
C SER A 227 -8.60 -24.74 44.94
N MET A 228 -9.10 -23.62 44.39
CA MET A 228 -8.43 -22.91 43.28
C MET A 228 -7.07 -22.33 43.69
N ALA A 229 -6.94 -21.77 44.90
CA ALA A 229 -5.65 -21.26 45.40
C ALA A 229 -4.60 -22.38 45.56
N SER A 230 -5.03 -23.56 46.03
CA SER A 230 -4.19 -24.75 46.13
C SER A 230 -3.73 -25.23 44.76
N TYR A 231 -4.66 -25.31 43.80
CA TYR A 231 -4.35 -25.62 42.40
C TYR A 231 -3.30 -24.67 41.82
N TYR A 232 -3.50 -23.36 41.94
CA TYR A 232 -2.54 -22.37 41.44
C TYR A 232 -1.16 -22.53 42.08
N SER A 233 -1.10 -22.83 43.37
CA SER A 233 0.17 -23.03 44.08
C SER A 233 0.91 -24.28 43.59
N SER A 234 0.17 -25.38 43.40
CA SER A 234 0.70 -26.64 42.85
C SER A 234 1.27 -26.46 41.44
N VAL A 235 0.52 -25.82 40.53
CA VAL A 235 0.97 -25.63 39.15
C VAL A 235 2.15 -24.66 39.06
N THR A 236 2.17 -23.58 39.84
CA THR A 236 3.34 -22.67 39.94
C THR A 236 4.60 -23.43 40.41
N GLN A 237 4.46 -24.42 41.29
CA GLN A 237 5.59 -25.24 41.77
C GLN A 237 6.05 -26.32 40.78
N SER A 238 5.24 -26.66 39.78
CA SER A 238 5.57 -27.71 38.79
C SER A 238 6.73 -27.35 37.86
N GLY A 239 7.04 -26.05 37.69
CA GLY A 239 8.11 -25.56 36.83
C GLY A 239 7.70 -25.31 35.36
N GLU A 240 6.53 -25.76 34.91
CA GLU A 240 6.10 -25.61 33.51
C GLU A 240 5.90 -24.14 33.10
N ILE A 241 5.29 -23.34 33.98
CA ILE A 241 5.09 -21.90 33.75
C ILE A 241 6.42 -21.15 33.81
N GLU A 242 7.35 -21.60 34.65
CA GLU A 242 8.70 -21.04 34.71
C GLU A 242 9.47 -21.29 33.40
N ALA A 243 9.42 -22.53 32.90
CA ALA A 243 10.06 -22.91 31.65
C ALA A 243 9.50 -22.10 30.47
N LEU A 244 8.18 -21.89 30.43
CA LEU A 244 7.51 -21.00 29.48
C LEU A 244 8.07 -19.58 29.54
N LEU A 245 8.08 -18.95 30.72
CA LEU A 245 8.58 -17.59 30.89
C LEU A 245 10.05 -17.43 30.51
N GLN A 246 10.90 -18.41 30.83
CA GLN A 246 12.31 -18.41 30.44
C GLN A 246 12.50 -18.58 28.93
N ALA A 247 11.71 -19.44 28.28
CA ALA A 247 11.72 -19.56 26.82
C ALA A 247 11.28 -18.24 26.16
N SER A 248 10.24 -17.61 26.67
CA SER A 248 9.73 -16.33 26.15
C SER A 248 10.69 -15.17 26.33
N HIS A 249 11.34 -15.09 27.49
CA HIS A 249 12.37 -14.09 27.71
C HIS A 249 13.53 -14.23 26.71
N ARG A 250 14.01 -15.46 26.47
CA ARG A 250 15.07 -15.72 25.47
C ARG A 250 14.65 -15.37 24.05
N ARG A 251 13.41 -15.69 23.65
CA ARG A 251 12.88 -15.31 22.32
C ARG A 251 12.76 -13.80 22.16
N ASN A 252 12.31 -13.08 23.18
CA ASN A 252 12.26 -11.62 23.15
C ASN A 252 13.65 -11.00 22.97
N ILE A 253 14.65 -11.48 23.73
CA ILE A 253 16.05 -11.04 23.57
C ILE A 253 16.54 -11.31 22.15
N SER A 254 16.38 -12.54 21.65
CA SER A 254 16.81 -12.91 20.30
C SER A 254 16.16 -12.06 19.21
N ARG A 255 14.85 -11.80 19.31
CA ARG A 255 14.13 -10.93 18.36
C ARG A 255 14.72 -9.53 18.32
N ILE A 256 15.04 -8.96 19.49
CA ILE A 256 15.61 -7.63 19.59
C ILE A 256 17.04 -7.60 19.02
N GLU A 257 17.89 -8.56 19.38
CA GLU A 257 19.25 -8.67 18.86
C GLU A 257 19.26 -8.84 17.33
N ASP A 258 18.36 -9.67 16.79
CA ASP A 258 18.21 -9.88 15.35
C ASP A 258 17.83 -8.58 14.62
N LEU A 259 16.92 -7.80 15.18
CA LEU A 259 16.45 -6.53 14.66
C LEU A 259 17.56 -5.47 14.66
N GLU A 260 18.33 -5.36 15.75
CA GLU A 260 19.45 -4.43 15.85
C GLU A 260 20.59 -4.74 14.88
N GLN A 261 20.87 -6.02 14.66
CA GLN A 261 21.93 -6.45 13.75
C GLN A 261 21.50 -6.43 12.29
N MET A 262 20.21 -6.22 12.00
CA MET A 262 19.64 -6.38 10.66
C MET A 262 20.32 -5.47 9.63
N ALA A 263 20.50 -4.19 9.93
CA ALA A 263 21.17 -3.24 9.05
C ALA A 263 22.64 -3.62 8.77
N THR A 264 23.37 -4.01 9.82
CA THR A 264 24.78 -4.42 9.69
C THR A 264 24.92 -5.67 8.82
N ARG A 265 24.06 -6.67 9.04
CA ARG A 265 24.03 -7.88 8.22
C ARG A 265 23.66 -7.55 6.78
N ALA A 266 22.62 -6.76 6.57
CA ALA A 266 22.16 -6.35 5.25
C ALA A 266 23.24 -5.62 4.45
N HIS A 267 23.94 -4.66 5.06
CA HIS A 267 25.07 -3.97 4.44
C HIS A 267 26.16 -4.94 3.96
N LYS A 268 26.40 -6.03 4.71
CA LYS A 268 27.40 -7.04 4.37
C LYS A 268 26.94 -8.00 3.27
N THR A 269 25.64 -8.28 3.16
CA THR A 269 25.14 -9.41 2.36
C THR A 269 24.24 -9.04 1.18
N ILE A 270 23.66 -7.83 1.15
CA ILE A 270 22.66 -7.42 0.15
C ILE A 270 23.26 -6.41 -0.83
N TRP A 271 23.01 -6.61 -2.12
CA TRP A 271 23.26 -5.61 -3.16
C TRP A 271 21.95 -4.90 -3.49
N TYR A 272 21.83 -3.62 -3.09
CA TYR A 272 20.61 -2.85 -3.25
C TYR A 272 20.44 -2.28 -4.67
N PRO A 273 19.22 -2.32 -5.24
CA PRO A 273 18.92 -1.67 -6.52
C PRO A 273 18.95 -0.14 -6.39
N PHE A 274 19.39 0.55 -7.44
CA PHE A 274 19.48 2.02 -7.52
C PHE A 274 20.15 2.70 -6.31
N THR A 275 21.12 2.03 -5.69
CA THR A 275 21.81 2.53 -4.50
C THR A 275 23.33 2.46 -4.71
N GLN A 276 24.03 3.57 -4.50
CA GLN A 276 25.48 3.59 -4.57
C GLN A 276 26.07 2.96 -3.30
N MET A 277 26.47 1.70 -3.38
CA MET A 277 26.97 0.91 -2.25
C MET A 277 28.16 1.56 -1.53
N LYS A 278 28.98 2.38 -2.21
CA LYS A 278 30.10 3.11 -1.59
C LYS A 278 29.64 4.13 -0.52
N HIS A 279 28.44 4.68 -0.66
CA HIS A 279 27.88 5.68 0.25
C HIS A 279 26.87 5.09 1.23
N LEU A 280 26.53 3.81 1.07
CA LEU A 280 25.67 3.10 2.00
C LEU A 280 26.47 2.69 3.22
N SER A 281 25.87 2.85 4.39
CA SER A 281 26.40 2.36 5.66
C SER A 281 25.28 1.72 6.50
N PRO A 282 25.59 0.88 7.50
CA PRO A 282 24.58 0.32 8.39
C PRO A 282 23.64 1.37 9.00
N GLU A 283 24.14 2.58 9.30
CA GLU A 283 23.37 3.67 9.91
C GLU A 283 22.32 4.27 8.97
N THR A 284 22.51 4.13 7.66
CA THR A 284 21.61 4.63 6.61
C THR A 284 20.58 3.60 6.15
N ILE A 285 20.71 2.34 6.58
CA ILE A 285 19.75 1.28 6.29
C ILE A 285 18.69 1.28 7.38
N LEU A 286 17.43 1.49 7.00
CA LEU A 286 16.29 1.50 7.93
C LEU A 286 15.78 0.06 8.17
N PRO A 287 15.94 -0.51 9.38
CA PRO A 287 15.37 -1.82 9.69
C PRO A 287 13.85 -1.70 9.87
N ILE A 288 13.10 -2.57 9.18
CA ILE A 288 11.65 -2.65 9.27
C ILE A 288 11.30 -4.00 9.92
N ASP A 289 10.68 -3.98 11.12
CA ASP A 289 10.19 -5.20 11.79
C ASP A 289 8.92 -5.72 11.12
N SER A 290 7.99 -4.80 10.84
CA SER A 290 6.70 -5.14 10.24
C SER A 290 6.05 -3.92 9.60
N ALA A 291 4.95 -4.14 8.89
CA ALA A 291 4.14 -3.09 8.28
C ALA A 291 2.64 -3.44 8.42
N TYR A 292 1.80 -2.43 8.59
CA TYR A 292 0.33 -2.56 8.60
C TYR A 292 -0.34 -1.23 8.24
N GLY A 293 -1.36 -1.27 7.37
CA GLY A 293 -1.97 -0.06 6.83
C GLY A 293 -0.90 0.77 6.09
N ASP A 294 -0.82 2.06 6.37
CA ASP A 294 0.16 2.94 5.70
C ASP A 294 1.51 3.04 6.41
N TYR A 295 1.72 2.27 7.48
CA TYR A 295 2.86 2.46 8.38
C TYR A 295 3.76 1.23 8.48
N PHE A 296 5.06 1.47 8.39
CA PHE A 296 6.12 0.59 8.88
C PHE A 296 6.27 0.70 10.39
N GLN A 297 6.84 -0.33 10.99
CA GLN A 297 7.35 -0.34 12.37
C GLN A 297 8.87 -0.46 12.26
N THR A 298 9.57 0.65 12.48
CA THR A 298 11.00 0.76 12.18
C THR A 298 11.83 0.88 13.44
N LEU A 299 13.04 0.34 13.40
CA LEU A 299 14.03 0.61 14.44
C LEU A 299 14.68 1.98 14.17
N ALA A 300 14.66 2.88 15.16
CA ALA A 300 15.22 4.22 15.02
C ALA A 300 16.72 4.17 14.67
N SER A 301 17.16 5.00 13.70
CA SER A 301 18.57 5.05 13.29
C SER A 301 19.47 5.60 14.41
N PRO A 302 20.68 5.05 14.61
CA PRO A 302 21.63 5.52 15.63
C PRO A 302 22.08 6.99 15.50
N ASN A 303 21.81 7.66 14.38
CA ASN A 303 22.39 8.98 14.05
C ASN A 303 21.45 10.19 14.21
N SER A 304 20.32 10.11 14.93
CA SER A 304 19.76 11.38 15.46
C SER A 304 20.77 11.91 16.49
N SER A 305 21.37 13.06 16.20
CA SER A 305 22.55 13.65 16.86
C SER A 305 22.37 14.03 18.34
N GLU A 306 21.26 13.63 18.96
CA GLU A 306 20.96 13.72 20.41
C GLU A 306 20.62 12.36 21.06
N SER A 307 20.69 11.25 20.30
CA SER A 307 20.05 9.98 20.65
C SER A 307 20.73 9.15 21.73
N THR A 308 22.01 9.35 22.04
CA THR A 308 22.68 8.51 23.05
C THR A 308 22.08 8.69 24.46
N LEU A 309 21.46 9.84 24.75
CA LEU A 309 20.77 10.10 26.02
C LEU A 309 19.26 9.82 25.95
N GLN A 310 18.63 9.96 24.77
CA GLN A 310 17.18 9.70 24.60
C GLN A 310 16.85 8.22 24.33
N GLN A 311 17.71 7.45 23.65
CA GLN A 311 17.56 5.99 23.51
C GLN A 311 17.64 5.26 24.86
N GLN A 312 18.26 5.87 25.87
CA GLN A 312 18.22 5.37 27.25
C GLN A 312 16.88 5.65 27.96
N THR A 313 15.98 6.44 27.37
CA THR A 313 14.72 6.88 27.99
C THR A 313 13.44 6.42 27.28
N GLN A 314 13.50 5.98 26.02
CA GLN A 314 12.37 5.33 25.34
C GLN A 314 12.48 3.81 25.49
N ASP A 315 11.52 3.22 26.21
CA ASP A 315 11.47 1.78 26.44
C ASP A 315 10.92 0.98 25.24
N ASN A 316 10.13 1.63 24.37
CA ASN A 316 9.68 1.03 23.12
C ASN A 316 10.73 1.24 22.02
N LEU A 317 11.14 0.16 21.36
CA LEU A 317 12.20 0.15 20.35
C LEU A 317 11.71 0.55 18.95
N LEU A 318 10.42 0.38 18.67
CA LEU A 318 9.87 0.57 17.34
C LEU A 318 9.14 1.91 17.21
N THR A 319 9.38 2.60 16.10
CA THR A 319 8.72 3.85 15.73
C THR A 319 7.82 3.64 14.52
N PRO A 320 6.53 4.02 14.59
CA PRO A 320 5.68 4.07 13.41
C PRO A 320 6.27 5.02 12.37
N THR A 321 6.40 4.56 11.13
CA THR A 321 6.92 5.36 10.03
C THR A 321 5.98 5.25 8.84
N LEU A 322 5.36 6.35 8.43
CA LEU A 322 4.49 6.39 7.25
C LEU A 322 5.31 6.01 6.01
N ASP A 323 4.80 5.08 5.22
CA ASP A 323 5.35 4.76 3.91
C ASP A 323 4.90 5.78 2.87
N GLY A 324 5.47 6.99 2.93
CA GLY A 324 5.20 8.04 1.95
C GLY A 324 5.67 7.67 0.54
N SER A 325 6.58 6.70 0.39
CA SER A 325 7.00 6.23 -0.93
C SER A 325 6.00 5.29 -1.61
N GLY A 326 5.00 4.81 -0.87
CA GLY A 326 4.11 3.73 -1.28
C GLY A 326 4.87 2.47 -1.68
N SER A 327 6.00 2.19 -1.02
CA SER A 327 6.95 1.11 -1.33
C SER A 327 7.20 0.99 -2.84
N TRP A 328 7.68 2.08 -3.43
CA TRP A 328 7.89 2.23 -4.88
C TRP A 328 6.58 2.28 -5.68
N TRP A 329 5.62 3.04 -5.16
CA TRP A 329 4.30 3.31 -5.76
C TRP A 329 3.41 2.07 -5.93
N THR A 330 3.74 0.96 -5.28
CA THR A 330 3.01 -0.31 -5.32
C THR A 330 1.85 -0.37 -4.34
N GLN A 331 1.98 0.30 -3.18
CA GLN A 331 0.99 0.23 -2.11
C GLN A 331 -0.34 0.88 -2.49
N GLY A 332 -1.43 0.14 -2.22
CA GLY A 332 -2.79 0.54 -2.55
C GLY A 332 -3.82 0.31 -1.46
N LEU A 333 -3.86 -0.89 -0.87
CA LEU A 333 -4.84 -1.27 0.16
C LEU A 333 -4.21 -1.38 1.56
N GLY A 334 -3.05 -0.77 1.74
CA GLY A 334 -2.23 -0.83 2.94
C GLY A 334 -1.44 -2.14 3.07
N HIS A 335 -0.35 -2.05 3.83
CA HIS A 335 0.50 -3.17 4.21
C HIS A 335 -0.26 -4.18 5.07
N GLY A 336 0.10 -5.46 4.96
CA GLY A 336 -0.45 -6.51 5.83
C GLY A 336 -1.97 -6.69 5.74
N ASN A 337 -2.59 -6.33 4.61
CA ASN A 337 -4.03 -6.42 4.40
C ASN A 337 -4.54 -7.87 4.52
N PRO A 338 -5.39 -8.20 5.52
CA PRO A 338 -5.86 -9.57 5.74
C PRO A 338 -6.65 -10.16 4.58
N GLN A 339 -7.41 -9.33 3.84
CA GLN A 339 -8.21 -9.79 2.70
C GLN A 339 -7.31 -10.25 1.54
N LEU A 340 -6.25 -9.49 1.24
CA LEU A 340 -5.28 -9.88 0.20
C LEU A 340 -4.45 -11.09 0.63
N ALA A 341 -4.06 -11.17 1.91
CA ALA A 341 -3.35 -12.33 2.45
C ALA A 341 -4.19 -13.62 2.34
N LEU A 342 -5.49 -13.54 2.66
CA LEU A 342 -6.43 -14.66 2.50
C LEU A 342 -6.63 -15.04 1.02
N ALA A 343 -6.72 -14.06 0.12
CA ALA A 343 -6.82 -14.31 -1.32
C ALA A 343 -5.58 -15.05 -1.85
N ALA A 344 -4.38 -14.62 -1.44
CA ALA A 344 -3.12 -15.27 -1.77
C ALA A 344 -3.06 -16.70 -1.22
N ALA A 345 -3.41 -16.90 0.06
CA ALA A 345 -3.41 -18.21 0.70
C ALA A 345 -4.39 -19.18 0.02
N TYR A 346 -5.60 -18.71 -0.29
CA TYR A 346 -6.61 -19.49 -1.01
C TYR A 346 -6.11 -19.92 -2.39
N ALA A 347 -5.59 -18.99 -3.20
CA ALA A 347 -5.09 -19.30 -4.53
C ALA A 347 -3.86 -20.23 -4.48
N SER A 348 -2.98 -20.05 -3.49
CA SER A 348 -1.81 -20.90 -3.28
C SER A 348 -2.22 -22.33 -2.96
N GLY A 349 -3.17 -22.53 -2.03
CA GLY A 349 -3.68 -23.85 -1.68
C GLY A 349 -4.49 -24.52 -2.81
N ARG A 350 -5.18 -23.72 -3.64
CA ARG A 350 -6.00 -24.24 -4.74
C ARG A 350 -5.21 -24.56 -6.02
N TYR A 351 -4.23 -23.74 -6.37
CA TYR A 351 -3.56 -23.80 -7.67
C TYR A 351 -2.03 -23.96 -7.57
N GLY A 352 -1.40 -23.40 -6.53
CA GLY A 352 0.04 -23.15 -6.56
C GLY A 352 0.43 -22.37 -7.82
N HIS A 353 1.34 -22.92 -8.61
CA HIS A 353 1.65 -22.44 -9.95
C HIS A 353 1.27 -23.48 -11.01
N CYS A 354 0.46 -23.07 -11.99
CA CYS A 354 0.11 -23.84 -13.17
C CYS A 354 0.66 -23.15 -14.42
N ILE A 355 1.12 -23.92 -15.40
CA ILE A 355 1.47 -23.39 -16.73
C ILE A 355 0.27 -22.61 -17.31
N PHE A 356 0.54 -21.52 -18.02
CA PHE A 356 -0.49 -20.67 -18.66
C PHE A 356 -0.54 -20.81 -20.19
N ALA A 357 0.55 -21.29 -20.82
CA ALA A 357 0.58 -21.50 -22.26
C ALA A 357 -0.46 -22.54 -22.68
N SER A 358 -1.47 -22.10 -23.45
CA SER A 358 -2.60 -22.92 -23.92
C SER A 358 -3.47 -23.52 -22.79
N THR A 359 -3.47 -22.89 -21.62
CA THR A 359 -4.25 -23.29 -20.44
C THR A 359 -4.88 -22.06 -19.80
N ILE A 360 -5.87 -22.27 -18.94
CA ILE A 360 -6.55 -21.17 -18.25
C ILE A 360 -7.01 -21.61 -16.86
N HIS A 361 -6.99 -20.67 -15.92
CA HIS A 361 -7.59 -20.82 -14.60
C HIS A 361 -8.49 -19.63 -14.27
N SER A 362 -9.45 -19.86 -13.37
CA SER A 362 -10.51 -18.89 -13.07
C SER A 362 -9.99 -17.50 -12.64
N PRO A 363 -8.93 -17.35 -11.81
CA PRO A 363 -8.44 -16.03 -11.42
C PRO A 363 -7.98 -15.18 -12.59
N ALA A 364 -7.22 -15.73 -13.54
CA ALA A 364 -6.74 -15.00 -14.71
C ALA A 364 -7.91 -14.56 -15.59
N LEU A 365 -8.82 -15.48 -15.94
CA LEU A 365 -9.97 -15.14 -16.78
C LEU A 365 -10.86 -14.04 -16.16
N LYS A 366 -11.12 -14.14 -14.84
CA LYS A 366 -11.88 -13.11 -14.12
C LYS A 366 -11.16 -11.76 -14.11
N LEU A 367 -9.85 -11.76 -13.88
CA LEU A 367 -9.05 -10.54 -13.91
C LEU A 367 -9.05 -9.90 -15.32
N ALA A 368 -8.90 -10.69 -16.39
CA ALA A 368 -8.96 -10.19 -17.75
C ALA A 368 -10.31 -9.49 -18.03
N ASN A 369 -11.42 -10.15 -17.70
CA ASN A 369 -12.76 -9.60 -17.88
C ASN A 369 -12.99 -8.33 -17.04
N HIS A 370 -12.49 -8.32 -15.80
CA HIS A 370 -12.59 -7.17 -14.91
C HIS A 370 -11.84 -5.95 -15.49
N LEU A 371 -10.60 -6.13 -15.97
CA LEU A 371 -9.82 -5.05 -16.58
C LEU A 371 -10.48 -4.53 -17.86
N LEU A 372 -10.87 -5.42 -18.79
CA LEU A 372 -11.52 -5.04 -20.05
C LEU A 372 -12.83 -4.27 -19.83
N THR A 373 -13.59 -4.61 -18.79
CA THR A 373 -14.84 -3.94 -18.46
C THR A 373 -14.60 -2.57 -17.82
N ASN A 374 -13.71 -2.49 -16.83
CA ASN A 374 -13.60 -1.30 -15.99
C ASN A 374 -12.67 -0.21 -16.55
N LEU A 375 -11.77 -0.53 -17.47
CA LEU A 375 -11.00 0.48 -18.20
C LEU A 375 -11.88 1.37 -19.09
N LYS A 376 -13.09 0.92 -19.43
CA LYS A 376 -14.06 1.62 -20.30
C LYS A 376 -13.44 2.09 -21.61
N ASN A 377 -12.44 1.36 -22.12
CA ASN A 377 -11.84 1.61 -23.41
C ASN A 377 -12.46 0.64 -24.44
N PRO A 378 -13.30 1.11 -25.37
CA PRO A 378 -13.98 0.24 -26.34
C PRO A 378 -13.03 -0.41 -27.35
N ARG A 379 -11.76 0.00 -27.40
CA ARG A 379 -10.74 -0.55 -28.31
C ARG A 379 -10.14 -1.84 -27.78
N LEU A 380 -9.95 -1.98 -26.46
CA LEU A 380 -9.22 -3.08 -25.85
C LEU A 380 -10.08 -4.36 -25.80
N SER A 381 -9.51 -5.47 -26.24
CA SER A 381 -10.22 -6.77 -26.32
C SER A 381 -9.38 -7.98 -25.89
N ARG A 382 -8.08 -7.79 -25.65
CA ARG A 382 -7.12 -8.85 -25.29
C ARG A 382 -6.27 -8.45 -24.10
N VAL A 383 -5.86 -9.43 -23.30
CA VAL A 383 -4.98 -9.26 -22.13
C VAL A 383 -3.83 -10.25 -22.23
N PHE A 384 -2.61 -9.75 -22.12
CA PHE A 384 -1.39 -10.54 -22.00
C PHE A 384 -0.83 -10.40 -20.58
N TYR A 385 -0.32 -11.49 -20.00
CA TYR A 385 0.24 -11.48 -18.64
C TYR A 385 1.77 -11.55 -18.66
N SER A 386 2.41 -10.71 -17.84
CA SER A 386 3.86 -10.74 -17.59
C SER A 386 4.16 -10.49 -16.11
N ASP A 387 5.43 -10.37 -15.75
CA ASP A 387 5.84 -10.41 -14.34
C ASP A 387 5.86 -9.02 -13.70
N ASN A 388 6.27 -7.98 -14.43
CA ASN A 388 6.37 -6.60 -13.92
C ASN A 388 6.20 -5.55 -15.04
N GLY A 389 6.26 -4.27 -14.65
CA GLY A 389 6.09 -3.15 -15.59
C GLY A 389 7.07 -3.16 -16.76
N SER A 390 8.37 -3.44 -16.53
CA SER A 390 9.38 -3.49 -17.60
C SER A 390 9.08 -4.59 -18.62
N THR A 391 8.72 -5.78 -18.15
CA THR A 391 8.33 -6.89 -19.06
C THR A 391 7.03 -6.57 -19.81
N GLY A 392 6.09 -5.88 -19.15
CA GLY A 392 4.85 -5.41 -19.77
C GLY A 392 5.08 -4.39 -20.88
N MET A 393 6.01 -3.45 -20.68
CA MET A 393 6.41 -2.47 -21.69
C MET A 393 7.17 -3.10 -22.86
N GLU A 394 8.00 -4.12 -22.61
CA GLU A 394 8.62 -4.90 -23.70
C GLU A 394 7.59 -5.66 -24.54
N VAL A 395 6.55 -6.22 -23.90
CA VAL A 395 5.42 -6.83 -24.61
C VAL A 395 4.69 -5.77 -25.43
N ALA A 396 4.37 -4.62 -24.84
CA ALA A 396 3.64 -3.54 -25.49
C ALA A 396 4.37 -3.00 -26.73
N VAL A 397 5.68 -2.76 -26.65
CA VAL A 397 6.43 -2.27 -27.81
C VAL A 397 6.55 -3.34 -28.90
N LYS A 398 6.73 -4.62 -28.55
CA LYS A 398 6.70 -5.71 -29.55
C LYS A 398 5.37 -5.77 -30.29
N MET A 399 4.27 -5.61 -29.57
CA MET A 399 2.91 -5.51 -30.12
C MET A 399 2.78 -4.36 -31.11
N ALA A 400 3.16 -3.15 -30.70
CA ALA A 400 3.05 -1.95 -31.53
C ALA A 400 3.95 -2.00 -32.77
N LEU A 401 5.24 -2.34 -32.61
CA LEU A 401 6.18 -2.40 -33.74
C LEU A 401 5.77 -3.43 -34.79
N THR A 402 5.24 -4.59 -34.37
CA THR A 402 4.77 -5.62 -35.31
C THR A 402 3.54 -5.15 -36.07
N ALA A 403 2.57 -4.54 -35.37
CA ALA A 403 1.37 -4.00 -36.00
C ALA A 403 1.69 -2.87 -36.99
N ALA A 404 2.52 -1.91 -36.58
CA ALA A 404 2.99 -0.83 -37.44
C ALA A 404 3.80 -1.37 -38.64
N GLY A 405 4.68 -2.34 -38.40
CA GLY A 405 5.48 -2.97 -39.46
C GLY A 405 4.62 -3.65 -40.53
N LYS A 406 3.59 -4.41 -40.15
CA LYS A 406 2.63 -5.00 -41.10
C LYS A 406 1.82 -3.92 -41.84
N TYR A 407 1.39 -2.88 -41.14
CA TYR A 407 0.58 -1.80 -41.72
C TYR A 407 1.34 -0.96 -42.76
N TYR A 408 2.60 -0.63 -42.47
CA TYR A 408 3.49 0.18 -43.32
C TYR A 408 4.46 -0.61 -44.19
N GLN A 409 4.30 -1.94 -44.23
CA GLN A 409 5.14 -2.87 -45.01
C GLN A 409 6.64 -2.79 -44.67
N TRP A 410 6.98 -2.60 -43.40
CA TRP A 410 8.36 -2.66 -42.94
C TRP A 410 8.77 -4.12 -42.69
N GLY A 411 9.94 -4.52 -43.20
CA GLY A 411 10.58 -5.75 -42.75
C GLY A 411 10.46 -6.96 -43.68
N ASN A 412 10.50 -6.78 -44.99
CA ASN A 412 10.95 -7.86 -45.88
C ASN A 412 12.47 -8.11 -45.75
N ASP A 413 13.22 -7.12 -45.27
CA ASP A 413 14.65 -7.24 -44.94
C ASP A 413 14.90 -7.10 -43.42
N ARG A 414 15.80 -7.91 -42.89
CA ARG A 414 16.26 -7.88 -41.49
C ARG A 414 16.93 -6.54 -41.16
N ALA A 415 17.58 -5.89 -42.11
CA ALA A 415 18.20 -4.57 -41.92
C ALA A 415 17.15 -3.48 -41.68
N GLU A 416 16.03 -3.50 -42.40
CA GLU A 416 14.94 -2.52 -42.26
C GLU A 416 14.21 -2.61 -40.91
N ARG A 417 14.19 -3.81 -40.29
CA ARG A 417 13.58 -4.02 -38.97
C ARG A 417 14.39 -3.43 -37.81
N GLN A 418 15.68 -3.13 -38.01
CA GLN A 418 16.58 -2.74 -36.91
C GLN A 418 16.56 -1.24 -36.55
N GLU A 419 15.94 -0.38 -37.37
CA GLU A 419 15.99 1.09 -37.21
C GLU A 419 14.63 1.76 -36.87
N VAL A 420 13.61 0.99 -36.49
CA VAL A 420 12.32 1.57 -36.08
C VAL A 420 12.41 2.04 -34.61
N GLY A 421 12.22 3.33 -34.39
CA GLY A 421 12.13 3.93 -33.06
C GLY A 421 10.69 4.15 -32.59
N ILE A 422 10.55 4.87 -31.49
CA ILE A 422 9.26 5.31 -30.94
C ILE A 422 9.22 6.82 -30.77
N ILE A 423 8.02 7.36 -30.59
CA ILE A 423 7.81 8.74 -30.17
C ILE A 423 7.50 8.68 -28.67
N GLY A 424 8.21 9.45 -27.87
CA GLY A 424 8.02 9.49 -26.43
C GLY A 424 8.21 10.89 -25.85
N LEU A 425 8.23 10.97 -24.53
CA LEU A 425 8.32 12.22 -23.77
C LEU A 425 9.65 12.26 -23.02
N LYS A 426 10.29 13.43 -22.96
CA LYS A 426 11.47 13.64 -22.11
C LYS A 426 11.10 13.44 -20.65
N GLY A 427 11.99 12.80 -19.90
CA GLY A 427 11.77 12.38 -18.52
C GLY A 427 10.86 11.16 -18.36
N SER A 428 10.35 10.52 -19.42
CA SER A 428 9.54 9.31 -19.28
C SER A 428 10.37 8.11 -18.83
N TYR A 429 9.75 7.20 -18.10
CA TYR A 429 10.36 5.97 -17.61
C TYR A 429 9.43 4.77 -17.81
N HIS A 430 9.95 3.74 -18.47
CA HIS A 430 9.17 2.56 -18.85
C HIS A 430 9.72 1.24 -18.29
N GLY A 431 10.79 1.30 -17.49
CA GLY A 431 11.40 0.13 -16.86
C GLY A 431 12.89 -0.08 -17.18
N ASP A 432 13.45 -1.14 -16.58
CA ASP A 432 14.90 -1.34 -16.52
C ASP A 432 15.41 -2.49 -17.38
N THR A 433 14.52 -3.25 -18.03
CA THR A 433 14.95 -4.21 -19.04
C THR A 433 15.36 -3.46 -20.31
N ILE A 434 16.27 -4.04 -21.10
CA ILE A 434 16.91 -3.27 -22.18
C ILE A 434 15.92 -2.74 -23.22
N GLY A 435 14.87 -3.51 -23.53
CA GLY A 435 13.84 -3.07 -24.47
C GLY A 435 13.01 -1.92 -23.91
N ALA A 436 12.76 -1.90 -22.60
CA ALA A 436 12.06 -0.83 -21.90
C ALA A 436 12.92 0.44 -21.75
N MET A 437 14.21 0.29 -21.44
CA MET A 437 15.16 1.41 -21.37
C MET A 437 15.26 2.14 -22.71
N ASP A 438 15.29 1.40 -23.83
CA ASP A 438 15.32 1.97 -25.19
C ASP A 438 14.06 2.80 -25.54
N LEU A 439 12.98 2.72 -24.74
CA LEU A 439 11.77 3.53 -24.87
C LEU A 439 11.84 4.87 -24.12
N SER A 440 12.98 5.21 -23.52
CA SER A 440 13.20 6.47 -22.81
C SER A 440 14.41 7.21 -23.35
N GLU A 441 14.43 8.54 -23.17
CA GLU A 441 15.60 9.36 -23.44
C GLU A 441 16.79 9.01 -22.52
N GLY A 442 17.97 9.53 -22.87
CA GLY A 442 19.17 9.38 -22.07
C GLY A 442 18.97 10.02 -20.69
N SER A 443 19.21 9.25 -19.64
CA SER A 443 19.12 9.69 -18.25
C SER A 443 20.11 8.95 -17.34
N VAL A 444 20.15 9.34 -16.07
CA VAL A 444 20.93 8.67 -15.01
C VAL A 444 20.63 7.18 -14.86
N TYR A 445 19.47 6.71 -15.34
CA TYR A 445 19.04 5.32 -15.23
C TYR A 445 19.56 4.41 -16.35
N ASN A 446 19.84 4.96 -17.54
CA ASN A 446 20.09 4.15 -18.74
C ASN A 446 21.37 4.53 -19.52
N GLU A 447 21.87 5.77 -19.46
CA GLU A 447 23.02 6.22 -20.28
C GLU A 447 24.30 5.43 -20.05
N LYS A 448 24.50 4.94 -18.83
CA LYS A 448 25.70 4.15 -18.46
C LYS A 448 25.57 2.67 -18.78
N VAL A 449 24.40 2.21 -19.24
CA VAL A 449 24.16 0.82 -19.58
C VAL A 449 24.75 0.55 -20.97
N HIS A 450 25.73 -0.34 -21.05
CA HIS A 450 26.59 -0.52 -22.24
C HIS A 450 25.87 -0.74 -23.59
N TRP A 451 24.66 -1.27 -23.57
CA TRP A 451 23.86 -1.60 -24.76
C TRP A 451 22.61 -0.73 -24.93
N TYR A 452 22.41 0.28 -24.08
CA TYR A 452 21.35 1.27 -24.26
C TYR A 452 21.61 2.08 -25.53
N LYS A 453 20.56 2.32 -26.32
CA LYS A 453 20.64 3.09 -27.56
C LYS A 453 19.75 4.33 -27.58
N GLY A 454 18.66 4.33 -26.81
CA GLY A 454 17.65 5.40 -26.86
C GLY A 454 17.01 5.49 -28.25
N ARG A 455 16.00 4.65 -28.51
CA ARG A 455 15.46 4.47 -29.86
C ARG A 455 14.20 5.30 -30.08
N GLY A 456 14.34 6.61 -30.15
CA GLY A 456 13.16 7.44 -30.39
C GLY A 456 13.39 8.92 -30.58
N LEU A 457 12.26 9.60 -30.75
CA LEU A 457 12.11 11.05 -30.69
C LEU A 457 11.44 11.41 -29.36
N TRP A 458 12.02 12.34 -28.62
CA TRP A 458 11.59 12.70 -27.27
C TRP A 458 11.10 14.14 -27.23
N PHE A 459 9.81 14.33 -27.02
CA PHE A 459 9.21 15.65 -26.86
C PHE A 459 9.47 16.20 -25.47
N ASP A 460 9.90 17.46 -25.38
CA ASP A 460 9.82 18.20 -24.13
C ASP A 460 8.35 18.29 -23.67
N VAL A 461 8.15 18.19 -22.35
CA VAL A 461 6.83 18.18 -21.73
C VAL A 461 6.51 19.53 -21.09
N PRO A 462 5.44 20.22 -21.52
CA PRO A 462 4.87 21.34 -20.77
C PRO A 462 4.38 20.84 -19.41
N LYS A 463 4.66 21.61 -18.35
CA LYS A 463 4.45 21.16 -16.96
C LYS A 463 3.34 21.97 -16.30
N VAL A 464 2.63 21.33 -15.38
CA VAL A 464 1.57 21.96 -14.59
C VAL A 464 1.81 21.72 -13.11
N TRP A 465 1.77 22.77 -12.30
CA TRP A 465 1.77 22.65 -10.85
C TRP A 465 1.07 23.84 -10.19
N MET A 466 0.73 23.68 -8.92
CA MET A 466 0.21 24.76 -8.10
C MET A 466 1.35 25.62 -7.55
N LYS A 467 1.25 26.94 -7.75
CA LYS A 467 2.16 27.94 -7.20
C LYS A 467 1.36 29.19 -6.80
N ASN A 468 1.57 29.68 -5.57
CA ASN A 468 0.85 30.83 -5.01
C ASN A 468 -0.68 30.71 -5.16
N GLY A 469 -1.21 29.53 -4.87
CA GLY A 469 -2.65 29.27 -4.92
C GLY A 469 -3.27 29.06 -6.30
N LYS A 470 -2.48 29.09 -7.38
CA LYS A 470 -2.97 28.89 -8.76
C LYS A 470 -2.26 27.74 -9.46
N TRP A 471 -2.99 27.04 -10.33
CA TRP A 471 -2.43 26.02 -11.22
C TRP A 471 -1.84 26.71 -12.45
N VAL A 472 -0.54 26.58 -12.64
CA VAL A 472 0.21 27.30 -13.67
C VAL A 472 0.71 26.32 -14.72
N VAL A 473 0.48 26.64 -15.99
CA VAL A 473 1.03 25.90 -17.13
C VAL A 473 2.32 26.58 -17.58
N HIS A 474 3.42 25.83 -17.50
CA HIS A 474 4.74 26.24 -17.92
C HIS A 474 5.04 25.65 -19.30
N ASP A 475 5.57 26.47 -20.21
CA ASP A 475 5.96 26.04 -21.54
C ASP A 475 7.18 25.08 -21.54
N ILE A 476 7.59 24.67 -22.74
CA ILE A 476 8.71 23.75 -22.99
C ILE A 476 10.07 24.30 -22.47
N THR A 477 10.18 25.61 -22.22
CA THR A 477 11.39 26.25 -21.69
C THR A 477 11.38 26.43 -20.18
N GLY A 478 10.26 26.14 -19.49
CA GLY A 478 10.15 26.18 -18.04
C GLY A 478 10.04 27.59 -17.42
N GLU A 479 10.20 28.65 -18.21
CA GLU A 479 10.29 30.03 -17.73
C GLU A 479 9.13 30.93 -18.19
N ASN A 480 8.39 30.55 -19.24
CA ASN A 480 7.21 31.30 -19.67
C ASN A 480 5.92 30.65 -19.16
N ILE A 481 5.11 31.45 -18.46
CA ILE A 481 3.76 31.10 -18.06
C ILE A 481 2.84 31.31 -19.26
N GLU A 482 2.17 30.24 -19.71
CA GLU A 482 1.23 30.30 -20.84
C GLU A 482 -0.21 30.51 -20.37
N GLU A 483 -0.65 29.74 -19.37
CA GLU A 483 -2.00 29.78 -18.82
C GLU A 483 -1.96 29.60 -17.29
N SER A 484 -2.95 30.15 -16.59
CA SER A 484 -3.13 29.94 -15.15
C SER A 484 -4.60 29.70 -14.81
N PHE A 485 -4.87 28.77 -13.90
CA PHE A 485 -6.21 28.37 -13.49
C PHE A 485 -6.36 28.46 -11.98
N ASP A 486 -7.51 28.93 -11.52
CA ASP A 486 -7.85 28.91 -10.09
C ASP A 486 -8.27 27.50 -9.63
N LYS A 487 -8.57 26.59 -10.58
CA LYS A 487 -9.05 25.24 -10.30
C LYS A 487 -8.26 24.19 -11.07
N LEU A 488 -8.07 23.04 -10.43
CA LEU A 488 -7.42 21.88 -11.05
C LEU A 488 -8.27 21.29 -12.19
N GLU A 489 -9.60 21.27 -12.04
CA GLU A 489 -10.52 20.77 -13.07
C GLU A 489 -10.36 21.49 -14.42
N ASP A 490 -10.10 22.80 -14.39
CA ASP A 490 -9.97 23.63 -15.59
C ASP A 490 -8.72 23.27 -16.42
N VAL A 491 -7.69 22.70 -15.79
CA VAL A 491 -6.49 22.17 -16.48
C VAL A 491 -6.86 21.03 -17.41
N PHE A 492 -7.81 20.17 -17.01
CA PHE A 492 -8.26 19.01 -17.78
C PHE A 492 -9.38 19.32 -18.78
N GLY A 493 -10.09 20.42 -18.55
CA GLY A 493 -11.35 20.72 -19.24
C GLY A 493 -11.24 20.83 -20.76
N SER A 494 -12.30 20.39 -21.44
CA SER A 494 -12.39 20.35 -22.90
C SER A 494 -12.42 21.74 -23.54
N GLN A 495 -12.73 22.79 -22.78
CA GLN A 495 -12.64 24.18 -23.26
C GLN A 495 -11.24 24.55 -23.76
N ARG A 496 -10.20 23.85 -23.29
CA ARG A 496 -8.82 24.08 -23.71
C ARG A 496 -8.52 23.53 -25.11
N ASP A 497 -9.38 22.69 -25.68
CA ASP A 497 -9.17 22.11 -27.02
C ASP A 497 -9.28 23.14 -28.15
N THR A 498 -9.91 24.29 -27.89
CA THR A 498 -9.99 25.43 -28.81
C THR A 498 -9.06 26.59 -28.43
N SER A 499 -8.15 26.36 -27.49
CA SER A 499 -7.19 27.38 -27.03
C SER A 499 -6.09 27.65 -28.05
N LYS A 500 -5.50 28.85 -27.97
CA LYS A 500 -4.28 29.19 -28.74
C LYS A 500 -3.09 28.32 -28.35
N LEU A 501 -3.05 27.84 -27.10
CA LEU A 501 -1.99 26.96 -26.63
C LEU A 501 -2.04 25.59 -27.33
N ARG A 502 -3.25 25.05 -27.55
CA ARG A 502 -3.45 23.85 -28.37
C ARG A 502 -2.89 24.01 -29.78
N GLU A 503 -3.15 25.15 -30.44
CA GLU A 503 -2.60 25.44 -31.78
C GLU A 503 -1.07 25.54 -31.76
N LYS A 504 -0.48 26.15 -30.73
CA LYS A 504 0.98 26.19 -30.54
C LYS A 504 1.56 24.78 -30.37
N TYR A 505 0.95 23.94 -29.54
CA TYR A 505 1.37 22.55 -29.34
C TYR A 505 1.29 21.76 -30.64
N GLU A 506 0.17 21.83 -31.36
CA GLU A 506 0.00 21.14 -32.64
C GLU A 506 1.07 21.54 -33.66
N LYS A 507 1.33 22.84 -33.79
CA LYS A 507 2.38 23.35 -34.67
C LYS A 507 3.77 22.84 -34.28
N HIS A 508 4.11 22.86 -32.98
CA HIS A 508 5.38 22.34 -32.49
C HIS A 508 5.54 20.84 -32.78
N ILE A 509 4.49 20.05 -32.53
CA ILE A 509 4.44 18.61 -32.81
C ILE A 509 4.67 18.35 -34.30
N GLU A 510 3.97 19.07 -35.17
CA GLU A 510 4.13 18.95 -36.62
C GLU A 510 5.56 19.28 -37.07
N GLU A 511 6.17 20.35 -36.54
CA GLU A 511 7.53 20.79 -36.89
C GLU A 511 8.62 19.81 -36.44
N GLU A 512 8.54 19.26 -35.22
CA GLU A 512 9.48 18.24 -34.74
C GLU A 512 9.35 16.94 -35.54
N LEU A 513 8.12 16.50 -35.82
CA LEU A 513 7.91 15.29 -36.59
C LEU A 513 8.33 15.43 -38.05
N LYS A 514 8.11 16.59 -38.69
CA LYS A 514 8.63 16.88 -40.04
C LYS A 514 10.15 16.81 -40.06
N ARG A 515 10.83 17.42 -39.09
CA ARG A 515 12.29 17.33 -38.95
C ARG A 515 12.78 15.90 -38.76
N ALA A 516 12.07 15.10 -37.97
CA ALA A 516 12.40 13.69 -37.78
C ALA A 516 12.20 12.87 -39.07
N HIS A 517 11.12 13.13 -39.80
CA HIS A 517 10.83 12.53 -41.10
C HIS A 517 11.91 12.87 -42.14
N GLU A 518 12.34 14.14 -42.22
CA GLU A 518 13.41 14.61 -43.11
C GLU A 518 14.77 13.95 -42.79
N LYS A 519 15.01 13.58 -41.53
CA LYS A 519 16.17 12.80 -41.10
C LYS A 519 16.05 11.30 -41.39
N GLY A 520 14.93 10.86 -41.97
CA GLY A 520 14.67 9.47 -42.32
C GLY A 520 14.28 8.59 -41.13
N MET A 521 13.88 9.16 -39.99
CA MET A 521 13.47 8.39 -38.83
C MET A 521 12.15 7.66 -39.09
N LYS A 522 12.06 6.40 -38.64
CA LYS A 522 10.84 5.59 -38.67
C LYS A 522 10.36 5.37 -37.26
N PHE A 523 9.05 5.47 -37.06
CA PHE A 523 8.41 5.32 -35.75
C PHE A 523 7.36 4.24 -35.80
N GLY A 524 7.35 3.33 -34.82
CA GLY A 524 6.34 2.27 -34.75
C GLY A 524 5.30 2.45 -33.64
N ALA A 525 5.47 3.43 -32.75
CA ALA A 525 4.54 3.70 -31.66
C ALA A 525 4.69 5.12 -31.11
N LEU A 526 3.61 5.63 -30.50
CA LEU A 526 3.67 6.67 -29.47
C LEU A 526 3.61 5.98 -28.09
N VAL A 527 4.55 6.30 -27.20
CA VAL A 527 4.60 5.78 -25.82
C VAL A 527 4.52 6.94 -24.85
N ILE A 528 3.54 6.95 -23.96
CA ILE A 528 3.39 7.98 -22.93
C ILE A 528 3.07 7.38 -21.56
N GLU A 529 3.61 7.99 -20.50
CA GLU A 529 3.03 7.92 -19.16
C GLU A 529 1.88 8.94 -19.08
N PRO A 530 0.61 8.53 -18.89
CA PRO A 530 -0.51 9.47 -18.84
C PRO A 530 -0.43 10.40 -17.63
N ILE A 531 -0.50 11.72 -17.85
CA ILE A 531 -0.60 12.78 -16.84
C ILE A 531 0.67 12.97 -16.00
N ILE A 532 1.11 11.96 -15.24
CA ILE A 532 2.30 12.05 -14.37
C ILE A 532 3.40 11.14 -14.89
N LEU A 533 4.55 11.73 -15.22
CA LEU A 533 5.79 11.00 -15.49
C LEU A 533 6.50 10.77 -14.15
N GLY A 534 6.50 9.52 -13.69
CA GLY A 534 6.85 9.18 -12.31
C GLY A 534 8.34 9.35 -12.01
N ALA A 535 9.17 8.47 -12.57
CA ALA A 535 10.61 8.42 -12.26
C ALA A 535 11.39 9.64 -12.80
N GLY A 536 10.81 10.37 -13.74
CA GLY A 536 11.33 11.64 -14.26
C GLY A 536 11.26 12.81 -13.28
N GLY A 537 10.67 12.61 -12.10
CA GLY A 537 10.54 13.64 -11.07
C GLY A 537 9.11 14.03 -10.73
N MET A 538 8.15 13.10 -10.84
CA MET A 538 6.71 13.38 -10.67
C MET A 538 6.24 14.55 -11.54
N LEU A 539 6.69 14.58 -12.80
CA LEU A 539 6.37 15.67 -13.71
C LEU A 539 4.90 15.54 -14.13
N PHE A 540 4.07 16.49 -13.72
CA PHE A 540 2.70 16.58 -14.18
C PHE A 540 2.69 17.29 -15.55
N CYS A 541 2.59 16.47 -16.60
CA CYS A 541 2.49 16.92 -17.98
C CYS A 541 1.12 17.56 -18.21
N ASP A 542 1.09 18.66 -18.96
CA ASP A 542 -0.14 19.30 -19.39
C ASP A 542 -1.03 18.28 -20.15
N PRO A 543 -2.23 17.93 -19.63
CA PRO A 543 -3.17 17.02 -20.29
C PRO A 543 -3.52 17.44 -21.71
N LEU A 544 -3.56 18.75 -21.98
CA LEU A 544 -3.83 19.29 -23.31
C LEU A 544 -2.74 18.89 -24.31
N PHE A 545 -1.48 18.91 -23.89
CA PHE A 545 -0.36 18.52 -24.75
C PHE A 545 -0.44 17.05 -25.12
N GLN A 546 -0.62 16.15 -24.14
CA GLN A 546 -0.71 14.71 -24.40
C GLN A 546 -1.92 14.35 -25.28
N ARG A 547 -3.07 15.01 -25.04
CA ARG A 547 -4.26 14.87 -25.89
C ARG A 547 -4.01 15.37 -27.31
N THR A 548 -3.36 16.52 -27.46
CA THR A 548 -3.01 17.09 -28.77
C THR A 548 -2.03 16.19 -29.53
N LEU A 549 -0.99 15.69 -28.87
CA LEU A 549 -0.03 14.74 -29.45
C LEU A 549 -0.70 13.45 -29.89
N THR A 550 -1.51 12.84 -29.01
CA THR A 550 -2.28 11.63 -29.32
C THR A 550 -3.18 11.83 -30.53
N ASN A 551 -3.94 12.92 -30.57
CA ASN A 551 -4.85 13.21 -31.67
C ASN A 551 -4.10 13.54 -32.96
N PHE A 552 -2.97 14.24 -32.89
CA PHE A 552 -2.14 14.53 -34.06
C PHE A 552 -1.58 13.24 -34.66
N ILE A 553 -1.00 12.35 -33.85
CA ILE A 553 -0.46 11.07 -34.32
C ILE A 553 -1.55 10.22 -34.99
N ARG A 554 -2.74 10.14 -34.40
CA ARG A 554 -3.86 9.39 -34.98
C ARG A 554 -4.36 9.94 -36.30
N ASN A 555 -4.40 11.26 -36.42
CA ASN A 555 -4.93 11.96 -37.59
C ASN A 555 -3.82 12.37 -38.58
N ALA A 556 -2.58 11.92 -38.37
CA ALA A 556 -1.47 12.24 -39.24
C ALA A 556 -1.76 11.77 -40.68
N PRO A 557 -1.36 12.55 -41.71
CA PRO A 557 -1.58 12.16 -43.10
C PRO A 557 -1.00 10.78 -43.43
N ASP A 558 -1.65 10.10 -44.37
CA ASP A 558 -1.37 8.69 -44.69
C ASP A 558 0.08 8.36 -45.08
N ASN A 559 0.82 9.34 -45.60
CA ASN A 559 2.21 9.22 -46.03
C ASN A 559 3.23 9.68 -44.97
N PHE A 560 2.78 10.18 -43.82
CA PHE A 560 3.63 10.83 -42.84
C PHE A 560 4.60 9.86 -42.15
N PHE A 561 4.14 8.64 -41.85
CA PHE A 561 4.96 7.59 -41.23
C PHE A 561 5.46 6.52 -42.22
N GLY A 562 4.81 6.33 -43.37
CA GLY A 562 5.21 5.34 -44.37
C GLY A 562 4.14 5.09 -45.41
N LYS A 563 4.43 4.24 -46.41
CA LYS A 563 3.42 3.81 -47.40
C LYS A 563 2.57 2.69 -46.81
N LYS A 564 1.24 2.86 -46.85
CA LYS A 564 0.28 1.85 -46.36
C LYS A 564 0.22 0.62 -47.26
N ASN A 565 -0.17 -0.51 -46.70
CA ASN A 565 -0.54 -1.68 -47.48
C ASN A 565 -1.82 -1.41 -48.30
N PRO A 566 -1.81 -1.56 -49.64
CA PRO A 566 -2.99 -1.34 -50.48
C PRO A 566 -4.08 -2.41 -50.31
N THR A 567 -3.77 -3.54 -49.66
CA THR A 567 -4.74 -4.59 -49.33
C THR A 567 -4.95 -4.59 -47.82
N PRO A 568 -6.10 -4.11 -47.29
CA PRO A 568 -6.41 -4.28 -45.89
C PRO A 568 -6.51 -5.79 -45.56
N PRO A 569 -6.18 -6.21 -44.31
CA PRO A 569 -6.47 -7.58 -43.88
C PRO A 569 -7.96 -7.90 -44.12
N GLU A 570 -8.27 -9.13 -44.54
CA GLU A 570 -9.55 -9.57 -45.12
C GLU A 570 -10.78 -9.52 -44.18
N THR A 571 -10.68 -8.93 -42.99
CA THR A 571 -11.77 -8.91 -41.99
C THR A 571 -12.50 -7.56 -41.94
N PRO A 572 -13.82 -7.52 -42.21
CA PRO A 572 -14.62 -6.31 -42.04
C PRO A 572 -15.04 -6.18 -40.57
N LEU A 573 -14.43 -5.25 -39.83
CA LEU A 573 -14.88 -4.85 -38.49
C LEU A 573 -15.00 -3.32 -38.39
N SER A 574 -15.91 -2.88 -37.50
CA SER A 574 -16.31 -1.49 -37.25
C SER A 574 -15.14 -0.49 -37.37
N SER A 575 -15.23 0.40 -38.35
CA SER A 575 -14.14 1.35 -38.70
C SER A 575 -13.73 2.31 -37.57
N SER A 576 -14.52 2.44 -36.50
CA SER A 576 -14.30 3.44 -35.44
C SER A 576 -13.30 3.04 -34.34
N THR A 577 -13.00 1.74 -34.15
CA THR A 577 -12.09 1.25 -33.10
C THR A 577 -10.69 0.94 -33.59
N ASN A 578 -10.46 1.01 -34.90
CA ASN A 578 -9.14 0.79 -35.48
C ASN A 578 -8.18 1.92 -35.10
N TRP A 579 -6.90 1.58 -34.95
CA TRP A 579 -5.83 2.56 -34.81
C TRP A 579 -5.48 3.11 -36.20
N THR A 580 -5.08 4.38 -36.23
CA THR A 580 -4.61 5.10 -37.42
C THR A 580 -3.35 5.86 -37.07
N GLY A 581 -2.54 6.21 -38.06
CA GLY A 581 -1.20 6.74 -37.79
C GLY A 581 -0.34 5.69 -37.11
N LEU A 582 0.01 5.88 -35.84
CA LEU A 582 0.78 4.90 -35.06
C LEU A 582 -0.05 4.32 -33.91
N PRO A 583 0.20 3.05 -33.51
CA PRO A 583 -0.30 2.51 -32.25
C PRO A 583 0.08 3.39 -31.06
N ILE A 584 -0.88 3.65 -30.17
CA ILE A 584 -0.66 4.42 -28.95
C ILE A 584 -0.58 3.49 -27.75
N ILE A 585 0.55 3.57 -27.05
CA ILE A 585 0.81 2.85 -25.79
C ILE A 585 0.66 3.83 -24.63
N HIS A 586 -0.25 3.52 -23.70
CA HIS A 586 -0.25 4.15 -22.38
C HIS A 586 0.47 3.25 -21.38
N ASP A 587 1.56 3.77 -20.81
CA ASP A 587 2.21 3.19 -19.65
C ASP A 587 1.44 3.62 -18.39
N GLU A 588 0.46 2.80 -17.99
CA GLU A 588 -0.36 3.00 -16.80
C GLU A 588 0.19 2.23 -15.60
N VAL A 589 1.48 1.87 -15.60
CA VAL A 589 2.11 1.11 -14.51
C VAL A 589 2.09 1.92 -13.21
N LEU A 590 2.30 3.23 -13.27
CA LEU A 590 2.12 4.13 -12.12
C LEU A 590 0.68 4.62 -12.00
N THR A 591 0.13 5.14 -13.09
CA THR A 591 -1.01 6.08 -13.06
C THR A 591 -2.38 5.43 -13.11
N GLY A 592 -2.44 4.17 -13.56
CA GLY A 592 -3.68 3.41 -13.64
C GLY A 592 -4.23 2.97 -12.28
N LEU A 593 -5.39 2.33 -12.33
CA LEU A 593 -5.99 1.56 -11.23
C LEU A 593 -6.25 2.38 -9.97
N TYR A 594 -6.80 3.59 -10.12
CA TYR A 594 -7.14 4.55 -9.05
C TYR A 594 -5.98 5.35 -8.45
N ARG A 595 -4.72 5.18 -8.89
CA ARG A 595 -3.60 6.01 -8.38
C ARG A 595 -3.92 7.51 -8.44
N LEU A 596 -4.49 7.95 -9.56
CA LEU A 596 -4.88 9.33 -9.85
C LEU A 596 -6.39 9.60 -9.61
N GLY A 597 -7.05 8.79 -8.77
CA GLY A 597 -8.47 8.96 -8.41
C GLY A 597 -9.46 8.37 -9.41
N HIS A 598 -8.98 7.80 -10.52
CA HIS A 598 -9.79 7.17 -11.57
C HIS A 598 -9.25 5.78 -11.93
N PHE A 599 -10.12 4.85 -12.34
CA PHE A 599 -9.70 3.51 -12.75
C PHE A 599 -8.65 3.55 -13.87
N SER A 600 -8.78 4.49 -14.82
CA SER A 600 -7.75 4.80 -15.81
C SER A 600 -7.63 6.30 -16.02
N PRO A 601 -6.41 6.87 -16.09
CA PRO A 601 -6.18 8.26 -16.48
C PRO A 601 -6.70 8.61 -17.88
N SER A 602 -7.05 7.64 -18.73
CA SER A 602 -7.70 7.92 -20.02
C SER A 602 -9.02 8.69 -19.88
N THR A 603 -9.74 8.54 -18.76
CA THR A 603 -10.96 9.33 -18.52
C THR A 603 -10.65 10.81 -18.34
N LEU A 604 -9.52 11.13 -17.71
CA LEU A 604 -9.01 12.48 -17.50
C LEU A 604 -8.37 13.07 -18.77
N LEU A 605 -7.63 12.26 -19.53
CA LEU A 605 -7.01 12.69 -20.79
C LEU A 605 -7.99 12.82 -21.94
N HIS A 606 -9.18 12.22 -21.84
CA HIS A 606 -10.16 12.10 -22.93
C HIS A 606 -9.61 11.43 -24.19
N THR A 607 -8.60 10.57 -24.02
CA THR A 607 -7.98 9.80 -25.09
C THR A 607 -7.73 8.37 -24.62
N HIS A 608 -8.05 7.41 -25.48
CA HIS A 608 -7.87 5.99 -25.22
C HIS A 608 -6.64 5.45 -25.95
N PRO A 609 -5.83 4.57 -25.33
CA PRO A 609 -4.75 3.88 -26.00
C PRO A 609 -5.25 2.72 -26.86
N ASP A 610 -4.37 2.21 -27.72
CA ASP A 610 -4.53 0.94 -28.43
C ASP A 610 -3.85 -0.21 -27.65
N ILE A 611 -2.88 0.12 -26.78
CA ILE A 611 -2.23 -0.81 -25.84
C ILE A 611 -2.08 -0.11 -24.48
N SER A 612 -2.46 -0.77 -23.38
CA SER A 612 -2.28 -0.24 -22.01
C SER A 612 -1.57 -1.24 -21.12
N VAL A 613 -0.64 -0.77 -20.28
CA VAL A 613 0.19 -1.61 -19.40
C VAL A 613 -0.11 -1.29 -17.94
N HIS A 614 -0.39 -2.31 -17.13
CA HIS A 614 -0.66 -2.16 -15.69
C HIS A 614 0.21 -3.12 -14.87
N ALA A 615 0.76 -2.63 -13.77
CA ALA A 615 1.44 -3.41 -12.74
C ALA A 615 1.25 -2.70 -11.39
N LYS A 616 2.25 -2.71 -10.49
CA LYS A 616 2.26 -1.99 -9.21
C LYS A 616 0.94 -2.15 -8.42
N LEU A 617 0.06 -1.14 -8.51
CA LEU A 617 -1.23 -1.08 -7.82
C LEU A 617 -2.18 -2.23 -8.20
N LEU A 618 -1.92 -2.90 -9.32
CA LEU A 618 -2.64 -4.09 -9.81
C LEU A 618 -2.86 -5.15 -8.72
N THR A 619 -1.88 -5.41 -7.87
CA THR A 619 -1.95 -6.43 -6.81
C THR A 619 -2.06 -5.81 -5.42
N GLY A 620 -2.39 -4.53 -5.32
CA GLY A 620 -2.47 -3.78 -4.06
C GLY A 620 -1.12 -3.67 -3.32
N GLY A 621 -0.01 -4.01 -3.97
CA GLY A 621 1.33 -4.00 -3.38
C GLY A 621 1.79 -5.32 -2.75
N LEU A 622 1.04 -6.42 -2.91
CA LEU A 622 1.38 -7.69 -2.25
C LEU A 622 2.32 -8.60 -3.08
N LEU A 623 2.15 -8.67 -4.41
CA LEU A 623 2.90 -9.60 -5.29
C LEU A 623 3.21 -8.97 -6.66
N PRO A 624 4.29 -9.38 -7.35
CA PRO A 624 4.52 -8.97 -8.73
C PRO A 624 3.49 -9.61 -9.67
N LEU A 625 2.91 -8.79 -10.54
CA LEU A 625 2.10 -9.19 -11.70
C LEU A 625 2.03 -7.99 -12.64
N CYS A 626 1.99 -8.24 -13.94
CA CYS A 626 1.70 -7.22 -14.93
C CYS A 626 0.71 -7.74 -15.99
N THR A 627 -0.12 -6.84 -16.50
CA THR A 627 -1.02 -7.08 -17.62
C THR A 627 -0.79 -6.03 -18.71
N THR A 628 -0.65 -6.48 -19.95
CA THR A 628 -0.62 -5.64 -21.15
C THR A 628 -1.89 -5.92 -21.95
N LEU A 629 -2.78 -4.94 -22.01
CA LEU A 629 -3.99 -5.01 -22.80
C LEU A 629 -3.75 -4.47 -24.20
N ALA A 630 -4.43 -5.04 -25.18
CA ALA A 630 -4.32 -4.63 -26.57
C ALA A 630 -5.68 -4.63 -27.26
N SER A 631 -5.81 -3.79 -28.27
CA SER A 631 -6.97 -3.80 -29.16
C SER A 631 -6.97 -4.98 -30.12
N GLU A 632 -8.13 -5.29 -30.69
CA GLU A 632 -8.31 -6.47 -31.56
C GLU A 632 -7.38 -6.42 -32.77
N ASN A 633 -7.28 -5.27 -33.42
CA ASN A 633 -6.42 -5.01 -34.55
C ASN A 633 -4.91 -5.06 -34.24
N ILE A 634 -4.49 -4.88 -32.98
CA ILE A 634 -3.11 -5.17 -32.57
C ILE A 634 -2.91 -6.68 -32.47
N TYR A 635 -3.89 -7.41 -31.92
CA TYR A 635 -3.85 -8.86 -31.82
C TYR A 635 -3.85 -9.56 -33.19
N GLU A 636 -4.68 -9.08 -34.13
CA GLU A 636 -4.75 -9.60 -35.50
C GLU A 636 -3.41 -9.51 -36.24
N ALA A 637 -2.54 -8.56 -35.88
CA ALA A 637 -1.20 -8.46 -36.45
C ALA A 637 -0.30 -9.66 -36.12
N PHE A 638 -0.67 -10.51 -35.16
CA PHE A 638 0.06 -11.73 -34.79
C PHE A 638 -0.64 -13.02 -35.24
N LEU A 639 -1.74 -12.91 -35.99
CA LEU A 639 -2.36 -14.06 -36.63
C LEU A 639 -1.61 -14.40 -37.91
N GLY A 640 -1.38 -15.68 -38.10
CA GLY A 640 -0.62 -16.27 -39.20
C GLY A 640 -0.56 -17.78 -39.04
N ASP A 641 -0.12 -18.48 -40.08
CA ASP A 641 -0.05 -19.94 -40.09
C ASP A 641 1.19 -20.46 -39.34
N GLU A 642 2.24 -19.65 -39.27
CA GLU A 642 3.52 -20.03 -38.68
C GLU A 642 3.65 -19.58 -37.22
N LYS A 643 4.21 -20.43 -36.36
CA LYS A 643 4.47 -20.09 -34.95
C LYS A 643 5.34 -18.84 -34.79
N SER A 644 6.23 -18.57 -35.76
CA SER A 644 7.08 -17.37 -35.77
C SER A 644 6.31 -16.06 -35.94
N GLU A 645 5.05 -16.10 -36.37
CA GLU A 645 4.18 -14.94 -36.52
C GLU A 645 3.43 -14.60 -35.21
N ALA A 646 3.36 -15.56 -34.29
CA ALA A 646 2.79 -15.33 -32.96
C ALA A 646 3.71 -14.43 -32.11
N LEU A 647 3.15 -13.86 -31.05
CA LEU A 647 3.94 -13.13 -30.05
C LEU A 647 4.78 -14.11 -29.21
N LEU A 648 6.02 -14.35 -29.65
CA LEU A 648 6.98 -15.20 -28.96
C LEU A 648 7.62 -14.49 -27.75
N HIS A 649 6.80 -14.21 -26.75
CA HIS A 649 7.18 -13.68 -25.45
C HIS A 649 6.48 -14.49 -24.36
N GLY A 650 7.18 -14.88 -23.31
CA GLY A 650 6.60 -15.55 -22.16
C GLY A 650 7.60 -15.71 -21.03
N HIS A 651 7.10 -15.77 -19.81
CA HIS A 651 7.86 -16.01 -18.60
C HIS A 651 7.36 -17.30 -17.94
N SER A 652 8.20 -17.94 -17.12
CA SER A 652 7.79 -19.14 -16.39
C SER A 652 6.56 -18.89 -15.51
N TYR A 653 6.42 -17.69 -14.93
CA TYR A 653 5.30 -17.31 -14.07
C TYR A 653 4.21 -16.50 -14.77
N THR A 654 4.21 -16.44 -16.11
CA THR A 654 3.17 -15.76 -16.88
C THR A 654 1.78 -16.19 -16.40
N GLY A 655 0.97 -15.21 -15.98
CA GLY A 655 -0.42 -15.44 -15.56
C GLY A 655 -0.59 -16.20 -14.24
N HIS A 656 0.41 -16.22 -13.33
CA HIS A 656 0.32 -17.01 -12.10
C HIS A 656 -0.95 -16.76 -11.28
N ALA A 657 -1.62 -17.85 -10.86
CA ALA A 657 -2.95 -17.81 -10.26
C ALA A 657 -3.03 -17.01 -8.95
N VAL A 658 -1.95 -16.99 -8.17
CA VAL A 658 -1.88 -16.25 -6.89
C VAL A 658 -1.95 -14.75 -7.14
N GLY A 659 -1.11 -14.21 -8.02
CA GLY A 659 -1.13 -12.80 -8.39
C GLY A 659 -2.44 -12.40 -9.04
N CYS A 660 -2.99 -13.24 -9.92
CA CYS A 660 -4.27 -12.95 -10.56
C CYS A 660 -5.42 -12.87 -9.56
N GLU A 661 -5.47 -13.75 -8.55
CA GLU A 661 -6.51 -13.72 -7.53
C GLU A 661 -6.35 -12.52 -6.60
N VAL A 662 -5.13 -12.21 -6.18
CA VAL A 662 -4.83 -11.02 -5.37
C VAL A 662 -5.20 -9.74 -6.13
N ALA A 663 -4.85 -9.65 -7.41
CA ALA A 663 -5.20 -8.51 -8.24
C ALA A 663 -6.72 -8.36 -8.41
N ARG A 664 -7.43 -9.47 -8.68
CA ARG A 664 -8.89 -9.47 -8.79
C ARG A 664 -9.55 -8.93 -7.50
N VAL A 665 -9.15 -9.47 -6.35
CA VAL A 665 -9.68 -9.04 -5.04
C VAL A 665 -9.31 -7.58 -4.76
N GLY A 666 -8.06 -7.18 -5.03
CA GLY A 666 -7.61 -5.80 -4.80
C GLY A 666 -8.36 -4.77 -5.64
N LEU A 667 -8.56 -5.04 -6.93
CA LEU A 667 -9.33 -4.17 -7.83
C LEU A 667 -10.81 -4.10 -7.44
N GLU A 668 -11.44 -5.24 -7.08
CA GLU A 668 -12.81 -5.26 -6.57
C GLU A 668 -12.96 -4.44 -5.28
N THR A 669 -11.99 -4.53 -4.37
CA THR A 669 -11.98 -3.72 -3.15
C THR A 669 -11.86 -2.23 -3.49
N MET A 670 -10.92 -1.81 -4.35
CA MET A 670 -10.81 -0.39 -4.74
C MET A 670 -12.05 0.11 -5.49
N GLN A 671 -12.66 -0.71 -6.35
CA GLN A 671 -13.92 -0.39 -7.02
C GLN A 671 -15.07 -0.23 -6.01
N SER A 672 -15.09 -1.02 -4.93
CA SER A 672 -16.10 -0.86 -3.89
C SER A 672 -15.97 0.50 -3.17
N LEU A 673 -14.75 1.01 -2.98
CA LEU A 673 -14.50 2.34 -2.39
C LEU A 673 -14.97 3.47 -3.30
N ASP A 674 -14.80 3.31 -4.63
CA ASP A 674 -15.28 4.26 -5.63
C ASP A 674 -16.81 4.34 -5.71
N THR A 675 -17.49 3.21 -5.47
CA THR A 675 -18.95 3.08 -5.59
C THR A 675 -19.69 3.11 -4.25
N ASP A 676 -18.97 3.28 -3.14
CA ASP A 676 -19.52 3.31 -1.79
C ASP A 676 -20.46 4.49 -1.62
N LYS A 677 -21.73 4.19 -1.32
CA LYS A 677 -22.81 5.18 -1.19
C LYS A 677 -22.70 6.02 0.09
N ASP A 678 -22.01 5.49 1.11
CA ASP A 678 -21.73 6.21 2.36
C ASP A 678 -20.41 6.99 2.27
N GLY A 679 -19.64 6.76 1.19
CA GLY A 679 -18.72 7.71 0.59
C GLY A 679 -17.31 7.75 1.16
N HIS A 680 -16.56 6.65 1.08
CA HIS A 680 -15.15 6.62 1.51
C HIS A 680 -14.30 7.72 0.84
N TRP A 681 -14.46 7.96 -0.47
CA TRP A 681 -13.78 9.06 -1.19
C TRP A 681 -14.61 10.34 -1.32
N GLU A 682 -15.90 10.31 -0.98
CA GLU A 682 -16.81 11.46 -1.18
C GLU A 682 -16.39 12.69 -0.39
N ALA A 683 -15.79 12.51 0.80
CA ALA A 683 -15.27 13.62 1.55
C ALA A 683 -14.10 14.31 0.83
N PHE A 684 -13.22 13.55 0.18
CA PHE A 684 -12.11 14.09 -0.61
C PHE A 684 -12.61 14.73 -1.91
N ARG A 685 -13.52 14.06 -2.63
CA ARG A 685 -14.21 14.62 -3.81
C ARG A 685 -14.85 15.96 -3.47
N ARG A 686 -15.56 16.07 -2.34
CA ARG A 686 -16.23 17.30 -1.89
C ARG A 686 -15.25 18.43 -1.54
N ASP A 687 -14.11 18.12 -0.94
CA ASP A 687 -13.08 19.14 -0.63
C ASP A 687 -12.52 19.80 -1.89
N TRP A 688 -12.47 19.04 -2.99
CA TRP A 688 -12.08 19.53 -4.31
C TRP A 688 -13.25 20.01 -5.17
N ALA A 689 -14.49 19.76 -4.75
CA ALA A 689 -15.71 20.22 -5.41
C ALA A 689 -15.94 21.73 -5.19
N PHE A 690 -16.69 22.34 -6.11
CA PHE A 690 -17.02 23.76 -6.02
C PHE A 690 -18.13 24.04 -5.01
N ASP A 691 -17.98 25.14 -4.25
CA ASP A 691 -19.02 25.66 -3.37
C ASP A 691 -20.07 26.42 -4.20
N THR A 692 -21.10 25.71 -4.66
CA THR A 692 -22.22 26.27 -5.45
C THR A 692 -23.04 27.32 -4.68
N THR A 693 -22.80 27.51 -3.38
CA THR A 693 -23.54 28.46 -2.54
C THR A 693 -23.22 29.93 -2.86
N SER A 694 -22.08 30.22 -3.50
CA SER A 694 -21.69 31.59 -3.87
C SER A 694 -22.41 32.16 -5.11
N GLN A 695 -23.03 31.33 -5.95
CA GLN A 695 -23.75 31.77 -7.16
C GLN A 695 -25.28 31.68 -7.06
N SER A 696 -25.83 31.14 -5.97
CA SER A 696 -27.29 31.09 -5.77
C SER A 696 -27.93 32.46 -5.42
N LYS A 697 -27.16 33.55 -5.31
CA LYS A 697 -27.73 34.89 -5.07
C LYS A 697 -28.21 35.62 -6.33
N THR A 698 -28.13 35.01 -7.53
CA THR A 698 -28.51 35.71 -8.77
C THR A 698 -29.20 34.83 -9.83
N ILE A 699 -29.87 33.74 -9.42
CA ILE A 699 -30.77 33.01 -10.32
C ILE A 699 -32.19 33.05 -9.73
N THR A 700 -32.94 34.08 -10.08
CA THR A 700 -34.41 34.04 -10.04
C THR A 700 -34.88 33.18 -11.20
N GLY A 701 -34.92 31.86 -11.02
CA GLY A 701 -35.37 30.92 -12.03
C GLY A 701 -35.71 29.58 -11.41
N THR A 702 -36.96 29.16 -11.58
CA THR A 702 -37.57 27.94 -11.03
C THR A 702 -36.94 26.68 -11.61
N ALA A 703 -35.84 26.21 -11.02
CA ALA A 703 -35.39 24.83 -11.15
C ALA A 703 -35.72 24.11 -9.82
N THR A 704 -36.40 22.97 -9.90
CA THR A 704 -36.75 22.20 -8.71
C THR A 704 -35.50 21.49 -8.15
N GLU A 705 -35.39 21.32 -6.82
CA GLU A 705 -34.25 20.65 -6.15
C GLU A 705 -33.92 19.27 -6.74
N THR A 706 -34.89 18.62 -7.38
CA THR A 706 -34.77 17.34 -8.07
C THR A 706 -33.96 17.42 -9.39
N GLU A 707 -34.01 18.54 -10.11
CA GLU A 707 -33.24 18.75 -11.35
C GLU A 707 -31.78 19.10 -11.06
N VAL A 708 -31.52 19.82 -9.96
CA VAL A 708 -30.15 20.11 -9.49
C VAL A 708 -29.46 18.82 -9.05
N LYS A 709 -30.16 17.94 -8.30
CA LYS A 709 -29.62 16.61 -7.92
C LYS A 709 -29.34 15.69 -9.12
N LYS A 710 -30.19 15.72 -10.16
CA LYS A 710 -29.98 14.91 -11.38
C LYS A 710 -28.81 15.38 -12.25
N ASN A 711 -28.48 16.66 -12.24
CA ASN A 711 -27.31 17.18 -12.96
C ASN A 711 -26.01 16.88 -12.20
N ILE A 712 -26.04 16.91 -10.86
CA ILE A 712 -24.89 16.49 -10.02
C ILE A 712 -24.57 15.00 -10.22
N GLU A 713 -25.59 14.12 -10.28
CA GLU A 713 -25.38 12.67 -10.50
C GLU A 713 -24.82 12.30 -11.90
N LYS A 714 -24.89 13.21 -12.89
CA LYS A 714 -24.36 12.97 -14.24
C LYS A 714 -22.89 13.38 -14.42
N ASP A 715 -22.40 14.34 -13.62
CA ASP A 715 -21.01 14.87 -13.67
C ASP A 715 -20.03 14.16 -12.70
N ASP A 716 -20.53 13.27 -11.84
CA ASP A 716 -19.81 12.69 -10.70
C ASP A 716 -18.62 11.76 -11.09
N LYS A 717 -18.58 11.28 -12.34
CA LYS A 717 -17.58 10.29 -12.80
C LYS A 717 -16.36 10.88 -13.50
N THR A 718 -16.30 12.20 -13.66
CA THR A 718 -15.18 12.91 -14.32
C THR A 718 -14.52 13.94 -13.41
N GLN A 719 -14.94 14.02 -12.15
CA GLN A 719 -14.39 14.98 -11.20
C GLN A 719 -12.88 14.74 -10.96
N VAL A 720 -12.11 15.82 -10.95
CA VAL A 720 -10.67 15.81 -10.62
C VAL A 720 -10.50 16.13 -9.15
N TRP A 721 -9.86 15.24 -8.38
CA TRP A 721 -9.77 15.36 -6.92
C TRP A 721 -8.48 14.73 -6.38
N SER A 722 -8.17 15.00 -5.13
CA SER A 722 -7.03 14.44 -4.40
C SER A 722 -7.42 14.09 -2.96
N VAL A 723 -6.79 13.06 -2.38
CA VAL A 723 -6.93 12.74 -0.95
C VAL A 723 -6.37 13.86 -0.08
N TRP A 724 -5.31 14.52 -0.56
CA TRP A 724 -4.70 15.69 0.07
C TRP A 724 -5.62 16.90 -0.06
N SER A 725 -5.84 17.60 1.05
CA SER A 725 -6.79 18.68 1.14
C SER A 725 -6.37 19.89 0.34
N LYS A 726 -7.34 20.53 -0.31
CA LYS A 726 -7.11 21.73 -1.14
C LYS A 726 -6.43 22.84 -0.35
N ASN A 727 -6.83 23.03 0.91
CA ASN A 727 -6.24 24.03 1.79
C ASN A 727 -4.77 23.73 2.07
N PHE A 728 -4.42 22.49 2.39
CA PHE A 728 -3.04 22.11 2.67
C PHE A 728 -2.14 22.28 1.44
N VAL A 729 -2.59 21.81 0.27
CA VAL A 729 -1.87 21.97 -1.00
C VAL A 729 -1.69 23.45 -1.35
N THR A 730 -2.73 24.27 -1.13
CA THR A 730 -2.66 25.72 -1.32
C THR A 730 -1.62 26.35 -0.40
N SER A 731 -1.60 26.00 0.88
CA SER A 731 -0.62 26.54 1.84
C SER A 731 0.81 26.15 1.48
N LEU A 732 1.06 24.90 1.11
CA LEU A 732 2.37 24.45 0.62
C LEU A 732 2.84 25.28 -0.60
N SER A 733 1.92 25.59 -1.52
CA SER A 733 2.24 26.34 -2.74
C SER A 733 2.69 27.79 -2.49
N HIS A 734 2.50 28.33 -1.29
CA HIS A 734 2.92 29.68 -0.88
C HIS A 734 4.26 29.70 -0.14
N LEU A 735 4.84 28.54 0.22
CA LEU A 735 6.14 28.49 0.87
C LEU A 735 7.23 29.03 -0.06
N GLU A 736 8.10 29.89 0.46
CA GLU A 736 9.18 30.48 -0.32
C GLU A 736 10.17 29.42 -0.84
N SER A 737 10.38 28.35 -0.08
CA SER A 737 11.25 27.22 -0.42
C SER A 737 10.65 26.29 -1.49
N VAL A 738 9.35 26.36 -1.75
CA VAL A 738 8.63 25.49 -2.68
C VAL A 738 8.51 26.15 -4.05
N ASP A 739 8.89 25.42 -5.10
CA ASP A 739 8.73 25.87 -6.47
C ASP A 739 7.35 25.54 -7.04
N GLY A 740 6.84 24.34 -6.76
CA GLY A 740 5.53 23.89 -7.21
C GLY A 740 5.02 22.68 -6.43
N VAL A 741 3.70 22.54 -6.36
CA VAL A 741 3.02 21.42 -5.70
C VAL A 741 2.05 20.74 -6.65
N ILE A 742 2.05 19.41 -6.67
CA ILE A 742 1.11 18.59 -7.44
C ILE A 742 0.35 17.71 -6.45
N ALA A 743 -0.98 17.69 -6.57
CA ALA A 743 -1.85 16.81 -5.80
C ALA A 743 -2.94 16.26 -6.72
N LEU A 744 -2.98 14.94 -6.91
CA LEU A 744 -3.97 14.26 -7.76
C LEU A 744 -4.17 12.81 -7.31
N GLY A 745 -5.41 12.40 -7.08
CA GLY A 745 -5.74 11.12 -6.48
C GLY A 745 -5.00 10.94 -5.16
N SER A 746 -4.16 9.91 -5.10
CA SER A 746 -3.35 9.63 -3.91
C SER A 746 -1.95 10.25 -3.92
N VAL A 747 -1.57 10.94 -5.00
CA VAL A 747 -0.22 11.51 -5.19
C VAL A 747 -0.14 12.91 -4.63
N LEU A 748 0.87 13.19 -3.80
CA LEU A 748 1.36 14.53 -3.47
C LEU A 748 2.82 14.61 -3.88
N ALA A 749 3.21 15.61 -4.67
CA ALA A 749 4.60 15.90 -5.00
C ALA A 749 4.91 17.38 -4.75
N ILE A 750 6.02 17.64 -4.09
CA ILE A 750 6.49 18.97 -3.69
C ILE A 750 7.85 19.17 -4.33
N THR A 751 7.93 20.13 -5.24
CA THR A 751 9.17 20.54 -5.90
C THR A 751 9.76 21.70 -5.12
N PHE A 752 11.00 21.57 -4.67
CA PHE A 752 11.71 22.62 -3.93
C PHE A 752 12.57 23.46 -4.87
N LYS A 753 12.75 24.75 -4.54
CA LYS A 753 13.68 25.62 -5.27
C LYS A 753 15.11 25.12 -5.07
N ASP A 754 15.88 25.10 -6.14
CA ASP A 754 17.29 24.75 -6.13
C ASP A 754 18.14 25.95 -6.57
N GLU A 755 18.54 26.79 -5.62
CA GLU A 755 19.33 28.00 -5.88
C GLU A 755 20.71 27.72 -6.49
N GLN A 756 21.20 26.47 -6.43
CA GLN A 756 22.48 26.05 -6.99
C GLN A 756 22.36 25.33 -8.34
N GLY A 757 21.13 25.14 -8.86
CA GLY A 757 20.88 24.51 -10.17
C GLY A 757 21.32 23.04 -10.27
N GLY A 758 21.39 22.33 -9.14
CA GLY A 758 21.86 20.94 -9.08
C GLY A 758 20.88 19.91 -9.66
N GLY A 759 19.59 20.21 -9.76
CA GLY A 759 18.58 19.30 -10.31
C GLY A 759 18.56 17.96 -9.55
N TYR A 760 18.99 16.88 -10.21
CA TYR A 760 19.12 15.55 -9.58
C TYR A 760 20.15 15.47 -8.44
N THR A 761 21.07 16.44 -8.30
CA THR A 761 22.08 16.51 -7.23
C THR A 761 21.72 17.50 -6.11
N SER A 762 20.47 17.94 -6.04
CA SER A 762 20.03 18.87 -4.99
C SER A 762 20.17 18.25 -3.59
N LYS A 763 20.88 18.95 -2.70
CA LYS A 763 21.02 18.53 -1.27
C LYS A 763 19.86 19.00 -0.39
N VAL A 764 19.01 19.91 -0.90
CA VAL A 764 17.89 20.48 -0.14
C VAL A 764 16.89 19.38 0.23
N THR A 765 16.56 18.48 -0.70
CA THR A 765 15.63 17.38 -0.48
C THR A 765 16.19 16.28 0.41
N GLU A 766 17.51 16.07 0.44
CA GLU A 766 18.14 15.15 1.40
C GLU A 766 17.92 15.63 2.83
N VAL A 767 18.12 16.93 3.09
CA VAL A 767 17.87 17.52 4.42
C VAL A 767 16.40 17.42 4.81
N VAL A 768 15.48 17.72 3.89
CA VAL A 768 14.03 17.60 4.18
C VAL A 768 13.64 16.14 4.41
N ARG A 769 14.12 15.20 3.60
CA ARG A 769 13.91 13.76 3.79
C ARG A 769 14.40 13.31 5.16
N ASP A 770 15.59 13.73 5.58
CA ASP A 770 16.17 13.34 6.86
C ASP A 770 15.38 13.93 8.04
N ARG A 771 14.84 15.15 7.90
CA ARG A 771 13.90 15.73 8.87
C ARG A 771 12.57 14.96 8.94
N LEU A 772 12.03 14.54 7.78
CA LEU A 772 10.83 13.71 7.70
C LEU A 772 11.03 12.36 8.39
N LEU A 773 12.17 11.71 8.15
CA LEU A 773 12.51 10.42 8.75
C LEU A 773 12.88 10.55 10.23
N GLY A 774 13.47 11.68 10.65
CA GLY A 774 13.79 11.99 12.04
C GLY A 774 12.59 12.46 12.86
N GLY A 775 11.51 12.89 12.21
CA GLY A 775 10.25 13.30 12.85
C GLY A 775 10.32 14.59 13.68
N GLN A 776 11.41 15.36 13.64
CA GLN A 776 11.56 16.53 14.52
C GLN A 776 10.66 17.70 14.10
N VAL A 777 9.70 18.06 14.97
CA VAL A 777 8.88 19.27 14.88
C VAL A 777 9.13 20.09 16.15
N GLU A 778 9.46 21.37 16.00
CA GLU A 778 9.74 22.24 17.15
C GLU A 778 8.53 22.32 18.10
N GLY A 779 8.73 21.99 19.37
CA GLY A 779 7.68 22.04 20.40
C GLY A 779 6.76 20.81 20.49
N GLU A 780 6.93 19.80 19.62
CA GLU A 780 6.17 18.55 19.68
C GLU A 780 7.03 17.35 20.07
N SER A 781 6.44 16.35 20.73
CA SER A 781 7.11 15.06 20.95
C SER A 781 7.20 14.27 19.64
N ASN A 782 8.36 13.67 19.36
CA ASN A 782 8.54 12.73 18.24
C ASN A 782 7.73 11.46 18.46
N GLU A 783 6.52 11.41 17.90
CA GLU A 783 5.61 10.26 18.06
C GLU A 783 5.65 9.28 16.88
N TRP A 784 5.89 9.78 15.66
CA TRP A 784 6.01 8.97 14.44
C TRP A 784 6.72 9.76 13.32
N ASN A 785 7.22 9.02 12.32
CA ASN A 785 8.10 9.52 11.26
C ASN A 785 7.46 9.38 9.86
N ILE A 786 8.01 10.07 8.87
CA ILE A 786 7.60 9.93 7.46
C ILE A 786 8.80 9.42 6.66
N HIS A 787 8.68 8.23 6.07
CA HIS A 787 9.62 7.75 5.08
C HIS A 787 9.21 8.29 3.70
N ALA A 788 10.05 9.14 3.13
CA ALA A 788 9.90 9.65 1.78
C ALA A 788 11.11 9.31 0.93
N ARG A 789 10.92 9.18 -0.38
CA ARG A 789 12.02 9.10 -1.34
C ARG A 789 12.09 10.40 -2.14
N ILE A 790 13.29 10.68 -2.62
CA ILE A 790 13.60 11.88 -3.39
C ILE A 790 13.74 11.54 -4.87
N LEU A 791 13.35 12.47 -5.73
CA LEU A 791 13.62 12.47 -7.17
C LEU A 791 14.19 13.85 -7.52
N GLY A 792 15.51 13.99 -7.42
CA GLY A 792 16.17 15.29 -7.51
C GLY A 792 15.66 16.27 -6.44
N ASN A 793 15.16 17.42 -6.87
CA ASN A 793 14.57 18.44 -5.99
C ASN A 793 13.09 18.20 -5.64
N VAL A 794 12.56 17.00 -5.91
CA VAL A 794 11.17 16.63 -5.60
C VAL A 794 11.12 15.63 -4.44
N ILE A 795 10.21 15.89 -3.49
CA ILE A 795 9.73 14.92 -2.51
C ILE A 795 8.31 14.56 -2.85
N TYR A 796 7.97 13.27 -2.77
CA TYR A 796 6.60 12.81 -2.98
C TYR A 796 6.12 11.97 -1.82
N ILE A 797 4.81 12.04 -1.59
CA ILE A 797 4.06 11.24 -0.62
C ILE A 797 2.88 10.59 -1.34
N MET A 798 2.72 9.28 -1.17
CA MET A 798 1.66 8.47 -1.74
C MET A 798 0.73 7.99 -0.63
N GLY A 799 -0.55 8.38 -0.70
CA GLY A 799 -1.59 7.77 0.13
C GLY A 799 -1.96 6.37 -0.37
N SER A 800 -2.43 5.51 0.53
CA SER A 800 -3.21 4.34 0.10
C SER A 800 -4.64 4.75 -0.27
N GLN A 801 -5.30 3.89 -1.03
CA GLN A 801 -6.68 4.08 -1.47
C GLN A 801 -7.70 3.93 -0.33
N VAL A 802 -7.26 3.45 0.85
CA VAL A 802 -8.08 3.18 2.03
C VAL A 802 -7.88 4.19 3.16
N MET A 803 -7.06 5.24 2.94
CA MET A 803 -6.81 6.27 3.95
C MET A 803 -8.10 7.03 4.30
N THR A 804 -8.34 7.21 5.60
CA THR A 804 -9.45 8.03 6.10
C THR A 804 -9.09 9.51 6.12
N THR A 805 -10.10 10.38 6.12
CA THR A 805 -9.90 11.84 6.25
C THR A 805 -9.17 12.23 7.55
N GLU A 806 -9.34 11.45 8.62
CA GLU A 806 -8.66 11.67 9.90
C GLU A 806 -7.17 11.34 9.82
N GLN A 807 -6.81 10.26 9.11
CA GLN A 807 -5.43 9.88 8.84
C GLN A 807 -4.74 10.93 7.96
N VAL A 808 -5.38 11.33 6.85
CA VAL A 808 -4.83 12.37 5.96
C VAL A 808 -4.56 13.66 6.73
N LYS A 809 -5.53 14.16 7.50
CA LYS A 809 -5.35 15.38 8.32
C LYS A 809 -4.17 15.28 9.28
N SER A 810 -3.98 14.12 9.92
CA SER A 810 -2.83 13.88 10.80
C SER A 810 -1.51 13.92 10.03
N ILE A 811 -1.47 13.36 8.82
CA ILE A 811 -0.30 13.40 7.94
C ILE A 811 -0.01 14.83 7.48
N GLU A 812 -1.01 15.58 7.05
CA GLU A 812 -0.88 16.97 6.63
C GLU A 812 -0.35 17.86 7.75
N GLN A 813 -0.87 17.69 8.97
CA GLN A 813 -0.38 18.45 10.13
C GLN A 813 1.09 18.12 10.43
N ARG A 814 1.47 16.84 10.38
CA ARG A 814 2.85 16.42 10.62
C ARG A 814 3.80 16.92 9.53
N LEU A 815 3.40 16.77 8.27
CA LEU A 815 4.17 17.23 7.12
C LEU A 815 4.29 18.76 7.12
N GLY A 816 3.19 19.47 7.40
CA GLY A 816 3.14 20.92 7.55
C GLY A 816 4.04 21.43 8.67
N GLY A 817 3.99 20.82 9.85
CA GLY A 817 4.88 21.17 10.97
C GLY A 817 6.37 20.99 10.66
N ILE A 818 6.72 19.98 9.86
CA ILE A 818 8.12 19.77 9.42
C ILE A 818 8.51 20.80 8.34
N LEU A 819 7.60 21.13 7.43
CA LEU A 819 7.87 22.07 6.33
C LEU A 819 7.70 23.56 6.71
N GLY A 820 7.07 23.86 7.84
CA GLY A 820 6.81 25.22 8.33
C GLY A 820 5.52 25.84 7.77
N VAL A 821 4.45 25.04 7.62
CA VAL A 821 3.12 25.45 7.14
C VAL A 821 2.12 25.61 8.27
#